data_AF-A0A0E0AHJ4-F1
#
_entry.id   AF-A0A0E0AHJ4-F1
#
_cell.length_a   1.000
_cell.length_b   1.000
_cell.length_c   1.000
_cell.angle_alpha   90.00
_cell.angle_beta   90.00
_cell.angle_gamma   90.00
#
_symmetry.space_group_name_H-M   'P 1'
#
loop_
_entity.id
_entity.type
_entity.pdbx_description
1 polymer ?
#
loop_
_entity_poly.entity_id
_entity_poly.type
_entity_poly.pdbx_seq_one_letter_code
_entity_poly.pdbx_strand_id
1 'polypeptide(L)'
;MASASVVGGGARHGGERRRRVLVFPLPFQGHTNPMLQLAGALHGRGGLCVTVLHTRFNALDPSRHPELAFVEVADGIPPDVAARGRVAEIILAMNAAMEATEDESGAASPSNIREVLASVVAAGEGQPRVACLVIDSHLLAVQKAAAGLGIPTLVLRTGSAACLRCYLAYDMLLQKGYLPPKESQLYEPVKELPPLRVRDLFSTDDELVFEVLARIAETVRNSNGVVINTFEELEPMELERVHGELGDDSVVTVLATGPLHRLSSMNTGSNTFNLRQDQSCIEWLDTQATRSVLYVSFGSLASMDSDEFMEVAFGLEKSGHPFLWVVRPNLVRGVERACLPDGFESAVEGRGKVIKWAPQQEVLAHRAMGGFWTHGGWNSILESICEGVPMICRPQFADQMINTRYVEAVWGAGFELEGKLEWCKIEKAIMKLMGKNEGAEMRERANELKNKVARCLEDGGSSQIAIDRLPTAGETTATMAGARDRGDGRAPRGHVVLFPLPFQGHLSPMLQLAGALHARGLAATVLHTAYNAPDAAAHPELAFVAVPSADAIARALAAAPRDGIAKIMALNAAIEASGCARDALASLMSGPERPACLVIDAALPGAQKAAAELGLPTIVLHTGSAAAFRLFRSYAMLREKGYLPAKESELNRPVEEMPPLRVSDLFDPSKYFNEEMANKILALSTETTTNSSGTVVNTFEALETPELRSVRDELGATIPVFAIGPLHKLTSNGDRSSLLDQDRSCIEWLDTKEPGSVLYVSFGSVVMVSQDEFKEVAWGLANSGSPFLWVVRPGLVIGVSGKPELPEGFVEAVEGRCKVIDWAPQTEVLAHHAVGGFWTHNGWNSTLESIYEGVPMLSRPIFGDQLVTTRYVQETWQIGFRVEGKLERGKIEEAIRRLMEGEEGAEVKQRADELKKKILICLKNGGSTQQAIDKLVDHMTSPRTAAMATQEREPERQPHAGRRVALFPLPFQGHLSPMLQLADLLRARGLAVTVLHTRSNAPDPARHRHGPDLAFLPIHEAALPEEATSPGADIVAQLLALNAACEAPFRDALASLLPGVACAVVDGQWYAALGAAARLGVPALALRTDSAATFRSMLAFPRLRDAGFIPIQGKNG
;
A
#
# COMPACT_ATOMS: atom_id res chain seq x y z
N MET A 1 -33.70 -3.55 55.54
CA MET A 1 -33.82 -4.97 55.91
C MET A 1 -34.45 -5.71 54.74
N ALA A 2 -33.85 -6.85 54.38
CA ALA A 2 -34.33 -7.92 53.49
C ALA A 2 -34.66 -7.55 52.03
N SER A 3 -34.43 -8.35 51.00
CA SER A 3 -33.59 -9.52 50.71
C SER A 3 -34.00 -9.88 49.27
N ALA A 4 -33.08 -10.13 48.35
CA ALA A 4 -33.44 -10.76 47.07
C ALA A 4 -32.43 -11.87 46.75
N SER A 5 -33.01 -13.03 46.50
CA SER A 5 -32.44 -14.36 46.47
C SER A 5 -31.74 -14.70 45.17
N VAL A 6 -30.73 -15.55 45.32
CA VAL A 6 -30.02 -16.34 44.30
C VAL A 6 -30.98 -17.20 43.48
N VAL A 7 -30.82 -17.20 42.15
CA VAL A 7 -31.03 -18.38 41.30
C VAL A 7 -29.82 -18.50 40.38
N GLY A 8 -29.04 -19.56 40.58
CA GLY A 8 -27.88 -19.90 39.78
C GLY A 8 -28.27 -20.57 38.47
N GLY A 9 -27.54 -20.22 37.41
CA GLY A 9 -27.45 -20.97 36.16
C GLY A 9 -25.98 -21.05 35.76
N GLY A 10 -25.30 -22.10 36.20
CA GLY A 10 -23.95 -22.41 35.75
C GLY A 10 -23.97 -23.02 34.35
N ALA A 11 -23.28 -22.39 33.41
CA ALA A 11 -22.87 -23.01 32.15
C ALA A 11 -21.48 -22.50 31.75
N ARG A 12 -20.48 -23.33 32.06
CA ARG A 12 -19.10 -23.41 31.56
C ARG A 12 -18.66 -22.32 30.56
N HIS A 13 -17.76 -21.45 30.98
CA HIS A 13 -16.74 -20.85 30.11
C HIS A 13 -15.36 -21.27 30.63
N GLY A 14 -14.57 -21.92 29.77
CA GLY A 14 -13.18 -22.27 30.06
C GLY A 14 -12.38 -20.99 30.34
N GLY A 15 -11.54 -21.01 31.38
CA GLY A 15 -10.82 -19.84 31.85
C GLY A 15 -9.83 -19.31 30.82
N GLU A 16 -10.15 -18.18 30.19
CA GLU A 16 -9.16 -17.31 29.56
C GLU A 16 -8.33 -16.64 30.67
N ARG A 17 -7.00 -16.78 30.59
CA ARG A 17 -6.08 -16.03 31.46
C ARG A 17 -6.22 -14.53 31.12
N ARG A 18 -6.73 -13.73 32.05
CA ARG A 18 -6.72 -12.25 31.97
C ARG A 18 -5.30 -11.76 31.64
N ARG A 19 -5.17 -10.70 30.83
CA ARG A 19 -3.90 -10.00 30.48
C ARG A 19 -3.78 -8.68 31.25
N ARG A 20 -2.57 -8.14 31.43
CA ARG A 20 -2.30 -6.88 32.17
C ARG A 20 -1.68 -5.83 31.26
N VAL A 21 -2.19 -4.61 31.27
CA VAL A 21 -1.56 -3.45 30.64
C VAL A 21 -0.99 -2.55 31.73
N LEU A 22 0.27 -2.14 31.59
CA LEU A 22 0.86 -1.11 32.44
C LEU A 22 0.65 0.24 31.78
N VAL A 23 0.38 1.29 32.55
CA VAL A 23 0.33 2.67 32.05
C VAL A 23 1.17 3.58 32.94
N PHE A 24 1.94 4.48 32.35
CA PHE A 24 2.78 5.43 33.09
C PHE A 24 2.59 6.86 32.57
N PRO A 25 1.71 7.66 33.19
CA PRO A 25 1.54 9.07 32.84
C PRO A 25 2.73 9.93 33.29
N LEU A 26 2.96 11.01 32.54
CA LEU A 26 3.71 12.15 33.05
C LEU A 26 2.89 12.87 34.15
N PRO A 27 3.50 13.31 35.27
CA PRO A 27 2.79 13.85 36.44
C PRO A 27 2.32 15.30 36.28
N PHE A 28 1.74 15.62 35.12
CA PHE A 28 1.05 16.88 34.86
C PHE A 28 -0.36 16.60 34.38
N GLN A 29 -1.33 17.40 34.82
CA GLN A 29 -2.76 17.14 34.64
C GLN A 29 -3.17 16.86 33.19
N GLY A 30 -2.62 17.63 32.25
CA GLY A 30 -2.88 17.46 30.82
C GLY A 30 -2.44 16.11 30.25
N HIS A 31 -1.57 15.39 30.96
CA HIS A 31 -1.04 14.07 30.60
C HIS A 31 -1.66 12.97 31.44
N THR A 32 -1.81 13.20 32.74
CA THR A 32 -2.39 12.26 33.68
C THR A 32 -3.86 11.95 33.37
N ASN A 33 -4.66 12.97 33.04
CA ASN A 33 -6.09 12.78 32.78
C ASN A 33 -6.36 11.89 31.56
N PRO A 34 -5.79 12.16 30.36
CA PRO A 34 -5.95 11.28 29.21
C PRO A 34 -5.44 9.86 29.46
N MET A 35 -4.33 9.69 30.19
CA MET A 35 -3.80 8.36 30.51
C MET A 35 -4.75 7.55 31.41
N LEU A 36 -5.37 8.19 32.42
CA LEU A 36 -6.37 7.52 33.27
C LEU A 36 -7.66 7.22 32.50
N GLN A 37 -8.08 8.11 31.60
CA GLN A 37 -9.22 7.86 30.73
C GLN A 37 -8.96 6.66 29.81
N LEU A 38 -7.75 6.57 29.23
CA LEU A 38 -7.31 5.41 28.45
C LEU A 38 -7.29 4.13 29.31
N ALA A 39 -6.72 4.21 30.52
CA ALA A 39 -6.69 3.09 31.46
C ALA A 39 -8.10 2.58 31.76
N GLY A 40 -9.06 3.48 31.94
CA GLY A 40 -10.45 3.12 32.18
C GLY A 40 -11.17 2.55 30.96
N ALA A 41 -10.90 3.09 29.77
CA ALA A 41 -11.44 2.53 28.53
C ALA A 41 -10.95 1.09 28.32
N LEU A 42 -9.65 0.83 28.55
CA LEU A 42 -9.06 -0.51 28.46
C LEU A 42 -9.63 -1.46 29.52
N HIS A 43 -9.80 -1.00 30.77
CA HIS A 43 -10.40 -1.80 31.83
C HIS A 43 -11.86 -2.16 31.51
N GLY A 44 -12.63 -1.20 30.99
CA GLY A 44 -14.06 -1.33 30.70
C GLY A 44 -14.40 -2.38 29.63
N ARG A 45 -13.45 -2.76 28.76
CA ARG A 45 -13.65 -3.77 27.70
C ARG A 45 -13.84 -5.20 28.20
N GLY A 46 -13.46 -5.49 29.44
CA GLY A 46 -13.46 -6.85 29.98
C GLY A 46 -12.30 -7.69 29.42
N GLY A 47 -11.62 -8.42 30.31
CA GLY A 47 -10.49 -9.29 29.93
C GLY A 47 -9.09 -8.70 30.17
N LEU A 48 -8.98 -7.40 30.46
CA LEU A 48 -7.73 -6.72 30.81
C LEU A 48 -7.73 -6.21 32.25
N CYS A 49 -6.62 -6.40 32.94
CA CYS A 49 -6.27 -5.68 34.16
C CYS A 49 -5.36 -4.51 33.79
N VAL A 50 -5.52 -3.35 34.42
CA VAL A 50 -4.65 -2.20 34.17
C VAL A 50 -3.91 -1.82 35.45
N THR A 51 -2.62 -1.51 35.33
CA THR A 51 -1.80 -1.01 36.45
C THR A 51 -1.17 0.31 36.09
N VAL A 52 -1.42 1.30 36.92
CA VAL A 52 -0.90 2.65 36.78
C VAL A 52 0.40 2.76 37.59
N LEU A 53 1.51 2.99 36.90
CA LEU A 53 2.75 3.45 37.50
C LEU A 53 2.61 4.96 37.74
N HIS A 54 2.95 5.48 38.91
CA HIS A 54 2.87 6.92 39.17
C HIS A 54 3.99 7.41 40.09
N THR A 55 4.34 8.69 39.96
CA THR A 55 5.35 9.34 40.80
C THR A 55 4.77 9.90 42.10
N ARG A 56 5.65 10.35 43.02
CA ARG A 56 5.26 11.12 44.20
C ARG A 56 5.00 12.59 43.87
N PHE A 57 5.79 13.14 42.95
CA PHE A 57 5.52 14.45 42.37
C PHE A 57 4.14 14.42 41.70
N ASN A 58 3.22 15.25 42.19
CA ASN A 58 1.79 15.24 41.84
C ASN A 58 1.15 13.83 41.89
N ALA A 59 1.37 13.11 42.99
CA ALA A 59 0.87 11.76 43.18
C ALA A 59 -0.63 11.61 42.90
N LEU A 60 -0.96 10.50 42.25
CA LEU A 60 -2.34 10.06 42.10
C LEU A 60 -2.89 9.56 43.44
N ASP A 61 -4.21 9.66 43.60
CA ASP A 61 -4.93 9.04 44.71
C ASP A 61 -5.57 7.73 44.23
N PRO A 62 -4.98 6.56 44.53
CA PRO A 62 -5.52 5.25 44.14
C PRO A 62 -6.95 5.00 44.62
N SER A 63 -7.38 5.65 45.71
CA SER A 63 -8.72 5.44 46.28
C SER A 63 -9.85 5.95 45.38
N ARG A 64 -9.53 6.85 44.44
CA ARG A 64 -10.47 7.35 43.41
C ARG A 64 -10.70 6.37 42.27
N HIS A 65 -9.83 5.36 42.12
CA HIS A 65 -9.85 4.39 41.03
C HIS A 65 -9.66 2.96 41.57
N PRO A 66 -10.54 2.47 42.45
CA PRO A 66 -10.39 1.16 43.11
C PRO A 66 -10.37 -0.03 42.14
N GLU A 67 -10.85 0.16 40.91
CA GLU A 67 -10.82 -0.81 39.81
C GLU A 67 -9.43 -1.00 39.16
N LEU A 68 -8.51 -0.04 39.37
CA LEU A 68 -7.15 -0.06 38.85
C LEU A 68 -6.14 -0.46 39.94
N ALA A 69 -5.04 -1.09 39.54
CA ALA A 69 -3.90 -1.30 40.43
C ALA A 69 -2.91 -0.14 40.30
N PHE A 70 -2.23 0.23 41.38
CA PHE A 70 -1.26 1.32 41.40
C PHE A 70 0.10 0.84 41.91
N VAL A 71 1.17 1.35 41.32
CA VAL A 71 2.54 1.15 41.77
C VAL A 71 3.23 2.50 41.80
N GLU A 72 3.73 2.88 42.98
CA GLU A 72 4.50 4.10 43.16
C GLU A 72 5.92 3.92 42.61
N VAL A 73 6.41 4.91 41.88
CA VAL A 73 7.76 5.03 41.34
C VAL A 73 8.41 6.26 41.97
N ALA A 74 9.61 6.12 42.52
CA ALA A 74 10.36 7.29 43.01
C ALA A 74 10.75 8.18 41.82
N ASP A 75 10.39 9.46 41.86
CA ASP A 75 10.66 10.40 40.76
C ASP A 75 12.11 10.91 40.72
N GLY A 76 12.78 10.94 41.88
CA GLY A 76 14.14 11.45 42.01
C GLY A 76 14.31 12.91 41.59
N ILE A 77 13.23 13.71 41.59
CA ILE A 77 13.30 15.12 41.23
C ILE A 77 13.93 15.89 42.40
N PRO A 78 15.02 16.66 42.18
CA PRO A 78 15.60 17.46 43.24
C PRO A 78 14.59 18.48 43.81
N PRO A 79 14.52 18.68 45.15
CA PRO A 79 13.55 19.58 45.76
C PRO A 79 13.62 21.02 45.23
N ASP A 80 14.80 21.51 44.88
CA ASP A 80 14.98 22.85 44.33
C ASP A 80 14.46 22.95 42.87
N VAL A 81 14.63 21.90 42.06
CA VAL A 81 14.04 21.80 40.71
C VAL A 81 12.52 21.75 40.79
N ALA A 82 11.97 20.92 41.69
CA ALA A 82 10.53 20.85 41.95
C ALA A 82 9.97 22.21 42.38
N ALA A 83 10.69 22.94 43.25
CA ALA A 83 10.26 24.26 43.74
C ALA A 83 10.30 25.36 42.66
N ARG A 84 11.25 25.30 41.72
CA ARG A 84 11.30 26.24 40.57
C ARG A 84 10.13 26.05 39.62
N GLY A 85 9.57 24.85 39.53
CA GLY A 85 8.36 24.56 38.76
C GLY A 85 8.53 24.63 37.24
N ARG A 86 9.78 24.67 36.72
CA ARG A 86 10.01 24.64 35.27
C ARG A 86 9.78 23.23 34.73
N VAL A 87 8.74 23.08 33.91
CA VAL A 87 8.30 21.78 33.38
C VAL A 87 9.43 21.02 32.67
N ALA A 88 10.23 21.70 31.83
CA ALA A 88 11.34 21.07 31.11
C ALA A 88 12.42 20.53 32.07
N GLU A 89 12.85 21.29 33.08
CA GLU A 89 13.82 20.83 34.08
C GLU A 89 13.30 19.60 34.85
N ILE A 90 12.02 19.61 35.23
CA ILE A 90 11.39 18.50 35.95
C ILE A 90 11.39 17.23 35.10
N ILE A 91 11.01 17.32 33.81
CA ILE A 91 10.99 16.18 32.88
C ILE A 91 12.40 15.60 32.70
N LEU A 92 13.40 16.46 32.52
CA LEU A 92 14.79 16.04 32.30
C LEU A 92 15.39 15.41 33.56
N ALA A 93 15.20 16.04 34.73
CA ALA A 93 15.66 15.53 36.02
C ALA A 93 15.04 14.16 36.36
N MET A 94 13.74 14.01 36.11
CA MET A 94 13.03 12.77 36.37
C MET A 94 13.52 11.63 35.46
N ASN A 95 13.73 11.88 34.16
CA ASN A 95 14.33 10.89 33.26
C ASN A 95 15.75 10.52 33.70
N ALA A 96 16.57 11.49 34.10
CA ALA A 96 17.94 11.24 34.56
C ALA A 96 17.96 10.36 35.84
N ALA A 97 17.08 10.66 36.80
CA ALA A 97 16.94 9.85 38.01
C ALA A 97 16.44 8.42 37.71
N MET A 98 15.57 8.26 36.71
CA MET A 98 15.07 6.96 36.28
C MET A 98 16.15 6.09 35.59
N GLU A 99 17.14 6.70 34.94
CA GLU A 99 18.27 6.01 34.30
C GLU A 99 19.42 5.69 35.28
N ALA A 100 19.52 6.42 36.40
CA ALA A 100 20.59 6.24 37.37
C ALA A 100 20.55 4.85 38.05
N THR A 101 21.67 4.13 38.03
CA THR A 101 21.79 2.82 38.69
C THR A 101 22.10 2.94 40.18
N GLU A 102 22.80 4.01 40.55
CA GLU A 102 23.21 4.31 41.93
C GLU A 102 22.68 5.68 42.34
N ASP A 103 22.38 5.85 43.62
CA ASP A 103 22.09 7.15 44.23
C ASP A 103 23.39 7.91 44.58
N GLU A 104 23.27 9.13 45.11
CA GLU A 104 24.42 9.96 45.50
C GLU A 104 25.32 9.31 46.56
N SER A 105 24.85 8.26 47.24
CA SER A 105 25.59 7.50 48.26
C SER A 105 26.28 6.24 47.71
N GLY A 106 26.09 5.93 46.43
CA GLY A 106 26.59 4.71 45.78
C GLY A 106 25.73 3.46 46.05
N ALA A 107 24.54 3.62 46.64
CA ALA A 107 23.57 2.54 46.82
C ALA A 107 22.66 2.42 45.59
N ALA A 108 22.00 1.27 45.38
CA ALA A 108 21.08 1.09 44.25
C ALA A 108 19.98 2.17 44.25
N SER A 109 19.85 2.91 43.15
CA SER A 109 18.90 4.01 43.05
C SER A 109 17.45 3.50 43.16
N PRO A 110 16.63 4.01 44.11
CA PRO A 110 15.23 3.63 44.22
C PRO A 110 14.37 4.16 43.07
N SER A 111 14.89 5.13 42.30
CA SER A 111 14.24 5.68 41.12
C SER A 111 14.53 4.89 39.85
N ASN A 112 15.47 3.94 39.89
CA ASN A 112 15.84 3.13 38.72
C ASN A 112 14.62 2.39 38.16
N ILE A 113 14.12 2.88 37.03
CA ILE A 113 12.85 2.40 36.49
C ILE A 113 12.95 0.95 35.98
N ARG A 114 14.14 0.50 35.59
CA ARG A 114 14.36 -0.88 35.14
C ARG A 114 14.09 -1.87 36.27
N GLU A 115 14.56 -1.59 37.48
CA GLU A 115 14.32 -2.45 38.66
C GLU A 115 12.85 -2.45 39.06
N VAL A 116 12.19 -1.28 38.99
CA VAL A 116 10.75 -1.17 39.25
C VAL A 116 9.94 -2.00 38.24
N LEU A 117 10.21 -1.85 36.94
CA LEU A 117 9.54 -2.62 35.89
C LEU A 117 9.82 -4.13 36.04
N ALA A 118 11.06 -4.52 36.34
CA ALA A 118 11.41 -5.92 36.59
C ALA A 118 10.63 -6.49 37.78
N SER A 119 10.51 -5.74 38.88
CA SER A 119 9.71 -6.13 40.05
C SER A 119 8.22 -6.27 39.72
N VAL A 120 7.64 -5.33 38.98
CA VAL A 120 6.23 -5.36 38.57
C VAL A 120 5.93 -6.56 37.65
N VAL A 121 6.88 -6.93 36.79
CA VAL A 121 6.78 -8.12 35.93
C VAL A 121 7.01 -9.41 36.72
N ALA A 122 7.93 -9.41 37.69
CA ALA A 122 8.33 -10.57 38.48
C ALA A 122 7.40 -10.89 39.65
N ALA A 123 6.43 -10.03 39.99
CA ALA A 123 5.42 -10.26 41.03
C ALA A 123 4.49 -11.45 40.65
N GLY A 124 5.06 -12.66 40.72
CA GLY A 124 4.52 -13.92 40.25
C GLY A 124 4.01 -14.76 41.41
N GLU A 125 2.70 -14.70 41.62
CA GLU A 125 1.82 -15.86 41.84
C GLU A 125 0.38 -15.33 41.81
N GLY A 126 -0.36 -15.62 40.74
CA GLY A 126 -1.78 -15.23 40.57
C GLY A 126 -2.06 -13.95 39.77
N GLN A 127 -1.05 -13.17 39.36
CA GLN A 127 -1.28 -11.98 38.51
C GLN A 127 -1.23 -12.29 37.00
N PRO A 128 -2.12 -11.67 36.19
CA PRO A 128 -2.08 -11.65 34.73
C PRO A 128 -0.73 -11.25 34.11
N ARG A 129 -0.35 -11.88 32.99
CA ARG A 129 0.86 -11.54 32.21
C ARG A 129 0.76 -10.10 31.68
N VAL A 130 1.85 -9.34 31.77
CA VAL A 130 1.98 -8.01 31.14
C VAL A 130 2.00 -8.15 29.61
N ALA A 131 1.05 -7.52 28.93
CA ALA A 131 0.92 -7.49 27.47
C ALA A 131 1.74 -6.34 26.86
N CYS A 132 1.62 -5.14 27.41
CA CYS A 132 2.38 -3.96 27.00
C CYS A 132 2.41 -2.90 28.13
N LEU A 133 3.27 -1.90 27.93
CA LEU A 133 3.39 -0.70 28.76
C LEU A 133 3.06 0.54 27.91
N VAL A 134 2.03 1.30 28.29
CA VAL A 134 1.70 2.59 27.66
C VAL A 134 2.39 3.71 28.43
N ILE A 135 3.24 4.50 27.78
CA ILE A 135 3.99 5.59 28.43
C ILE A 135 3.65 6.92 27.78
N ASP A 136 3.83 8.01 28.53
CA ASP A 136 3.84 9.34 27.94
C ASP A 136 5.09 9.55 27.05
N SER A 137 4.97 10.32 25.96
CA SER A 137 6.07 10.57 25.03
C SER A 137 7.29 11.26 25.65
N HIS A 138 7.16 11.87 26.84
CA HIS A 138 8.25 12.55 27.53
C HIS A 138 9.13 11.61 28.39
N LEU A 139 8.79 10.31 28.47
CA LEU A 139 9.41 9.33 29.38
C LEU A 139 10.41 8.41 28.68
N LEU A 140 11.44 8.97 28.04
CA LEU A 140 12.48 8.22 27.31
C LEU A 140 13.20 7.19 28.19
N ALA A 141 13.48 7.50 29.45
CA ALA A 141 14.12 6.58 30.39
C ALA A 141 13.29 5.29 30.58
N VAL A 142 11.96 5.45 30.66
CA VAL A 142 11.02 4.33 30.78
C VAL A 142 11.01 3.51 29.49
N GLN A 143 11.05 4.17 28.33
CA GLN A 143 11.14 3.49 27.03
C GLN A 143 12.37 2.60 26.93
N LYS A 144 13.56 3.13 27.26
CA LYS A 144 14.83 2.38 27.24
C LYS A 144 14.80 1.20 28.20
N ALA A 145 14.28 1.39 29.41
CA ALA A 145 14.19 0.33 30.41
C ALA A 145 13.22 -0.80 30.00
N ALA A 146 12.06 -0.44 29.45
CA ALA A 146 11.09 -1.41 28.95
C ALA A 146 11.65 -2.23 27.78
N ALA A 147 12.32 -1.57 26.82
CA ALA A 147 13.02 -2.23 25.73
C ALA A 147 14.10 -3.21 26.25
N GLY A 148 14.89 -2.81 27.25
CA GLY A 148 15.89 -3.65 27.90
C GLY A 148 15.31 -4.86 28.68
N LEU A 149 14.01 -4.86 28.96
CA LEU A 149 13.27 -5.96 29.58
C LEU A 149 12.40 -6.74 28.58
N GLY A 150 12.39 -6.35 27.30
CA GLY A 150 11.54 -6.96 26.27
C GLY A 150 10.04 -6.71 26.49
N ILE A 151 9.67 -5.65 27.20
CA ILE A 151 8.28 -5.24 27.40
C ILE A 151 7.89 -4.35 26.23
N PRO A 152 6.88 -4.69 25.43
CA PRO A 152 6.46 -3.82 24.36
C PRO A 152 5.86 -2.52 24.87
N THR A 153 6.17 -1.41 24.19
CA THR A 153 5.73 -0.09 24.61
C THR A 153 4.88 0.61 23.56
N LEU A 154 3.85 1.29 24.04
CA LEU A 154 3.05 2.21 23.24
C LEU A 154 3.19 3.61 23.82
N VAL A 155 3.38 4.61 22.98
CA VAL A 155 3.52 6.01 23.40
C VAL A 155 2.19 6.71 23.28
N LEU A 156 1.63 7.19 24.38
CA LEU A 156 0.47 8.09 24.36
C LEU A 156 0.93 9.52 24.12
N ARG A 157 0.47 10.12 23.01
CA ARG A 157 0.49 11.55 22.77
C ARG A 157 -0.82 12.18 23.20
N THR A 158 -0.68 13.12 24.13
CA THR A 158 -1.77 13.88 24.76
C THR A 158 -2.06 15.19 24.03
N GLY A 159 -1.29 15.52 22.99
CA GLY A 159 -1.54 16.61 22.04
C GLY A 159 -2.07 16.11 20.69
N SER A 160 -2.34 17.04 19.77
CA SER A 160 -2.85 16.77 18.42
C SER A 160 -1.87 16.00 17.52
N ALA A 161 -2.39 15.38 16.45
CA ALA A 161 -1.55 14.78 15.42
C ALA A 161 -0.71 15.85 14.71
N ALA A 162 -1.30 17.01 14.41
CA ALA A 162 -0.59 18.18 13.87
C ALA A 162 0.60 18.61 14.76
N CYS A 163 0.42 18.63 16.08
CA CYS A 163 1.49 18.97 17.01
C CYS A 163 2.62 17.93 16.99
N LEU A 164 2.30 16.64 17.01
CA LEU A 164 3.30 15.57 16.95
C LEU A 164 4.14 15.70 15.67
N ARG A 165 3.49 15.90 14.52
CA ARG A 165 4.17 16.09 13.24
C ARG A 165 5.10 17.30 13.26
N CYS A 166 4.66 18.43 13.80
CA CYS A 166 5.50 19.61 13.96
C CYS A 166 6.75 19.33 14.82
N TYR A 167 6.64 18.47 15.84
CA TYR A 167 7.78 18.07 16.67
C TYR A 167 8.73 17.12 15.93
N LEU A 168 8.21 16.20 15.11
CA LEU A 168 9.03 15.31 14.28
C LEU A 168 9.77 16.07 13.17
N ALA A 169 9.17 17.15 12.68
CA ALA A 169 9.73 18.01 11.64
C ALA A 169 10.66 19.11 12.18
N TYR A 170 10.93 19.17 13.49
CA TYR A 170 11.59 20.30 14.13
C TYR A 170 13.00 20.59 13.58
N ASP A 171 13.80 19.55 13.34
CA ASP A 171 15.12 19.68 12.71
C ASP A 171 15.03 20.24 11.29
N MET A 172 14.02 19.83 10.52
CA MET A 172 13.77 20.36 9.18
C MET A 172 13.39 21.84 9.24
N LEU A 173 12.58 22.25 10.21
CA LEU A 173 12.19 23.64 10.41
C LEU A 173 13.40 24.55 10.72
N LEU A 174 14.39 24.04 11.48
CA LEU A 174 15.67 24.71 11.70
C LEU A 174 16.49 24.79 10.40
N GLN A 175 16.64 23.67 9.68
CA GLN A 175 17.44 23.60 8.45
C GLN A 175 16.92 24.52 7.34
N LYS A 176 15.60 24.64 7.21
CA LYS A 176 14.96 25.53 6.23
C LYS A 176 14.86 26.98 6.68
N GLY A 177 15.31 27.29 7.89
CA GLY A 177 15.35 28.65 8.42
C GLY A 177 13.99 29.22 8.81
N TYR A 178 13.00 28.36 9.09
CA TYR A 178 11.72 28.79 9.69
C TYR A 178 11.88 29.09 11.19
N LEU A 179 12.80 28.40 11.86
CA LEU A 179 13.13 28.59 13.27
C LEU A 179 14.59 29.07 13.43
N PRO A 180 14.86 30.03 14.34
CA PRO A 180 13.88 30.87 15.03
C PRO A 180 13.17 31.82 14.03
N PRO A 181 11.89 32.15 14.28
CA PRO A 181 11.08 32.92 13.34
C PRO A 181 11.55 34.38 13.28
N LYS A 182 11.65 34.92 12.07
CA LYS A 182 11.92 36.35 11.85
C LYS A 182 10.61 37.12 11.76
N GLU A 183 10.59 38.35 12.28
CA GLU A 183 9.39 39.19 12.31
C GLU A 183 8.79 39.41 10.91
N SER A 184 9.62 39.57 9.89
CA SER A 184 9.19 39.72 8.48
C SER A 184 8.51 38.47 7.90
N GLN A 185 8.70 37.29 8.51
CA GLN A 185 8.26 35.99 7.98
C GLN A 185 7.08 35.41 8.76
N LEU A 186 6.65 36.03 9.86
CA LEU A 186 5.65 35.48 10.80
C LEU A 186 4.36 34.99 10.13
N TYR A 187 3.92 35.67 9.07
CA TYR A 187 2.69 35.34 8.35
C TYR A 187 2.93 34.54 7.06
N GLU A 188 4.18 34.21 6.74
CA GLU A 188 4.51 33.35 5.61
C GLU A 188 4.04 31.91 5.90
N PRO A 189 3.51 31.20 4.89
CA PRO A 189 3.11 29.80 5.04
C PRO A 189 4.34 28.90 5.20
N VAL A 190 4.24 27.92 6.10
CA VAL A 190 5.21 26.81 6.22
C VAL A 190 4.80 25.74 5.23
N LYS A 191 5.43 25.72 4.06
CA LYS A 191 5.01 24.91 2.90
C LYS A 191 4.96 23.42 3.21
N GLU A 192 5.83 22.95 4.10
CA GLU A 192 5.96 21.55 4.49
C GLU A 192 4.88 21.13 5.51
N LEU A 193 4.35 22.08 6.30
CA LEU A 193 3.38 21.85 7.37
C LEU A 193 2.11 22.71 7.17
N PRO A 194 1.38 22.61 6.04
CA PRO A 194 0.14 23.36 5.87
C PRO A 194 -0.91 22.89 6.90
N PRO A 195 -1.74 23.79 7.46
CA PRO A 195 -1.91 25.20 7.11
C PRO A 195 -1.12 26.18 8.00
N LEU A 196 -0.04 25.72 8.64
CA LEU A 196 0.73 26.53 9.58
C LEU A 196 1.45 27.68 8.88
N ARG A 197 1.52 28.81 9.57
CA ARG A 197 2.43 29.92 9.28
C ARG A 197 3.61 29.86 10.22
N VAL A 198 4.67 30.61 9.92
CA VAL A 198 5.87 30.67 10.76
C VAL A 198 5.55 31.04 12.21
N ARG A 199 4.58 31.95 12.44
CA ARG A 199 4.14 32.32 13.81
C ARG A 199 3.37 31.23 14.55
N ASP A 200 2.83 30.25 13.83
CA ASP A 200 2.05 29.15 14.41
C ASP A 200 2.99 28.03 14.91
N LEU A 201 4.27 28.04 14.49
CA LEU A 201 5.28 27.06 14.92
C LEU A 201 5.66 27.27 16.38
N PHE A 202 5.96 26.17 17.05
CA PHE A 202 6.58 26.23 18.36
C PHE A 202 8.02 26.72 18.23
N SER A 203 8.33 27.87 18.83
CA SER A 203 9.68 28.45 18.86
C SER A 203 10.09 28.76 20.30
N THR A 204 11.33 28.44 20.64
CA THR A 204 11.93 28.73 21.94
C THR A 204 13.44 28.87 21.80
N ASP A 205 14.06 29.72 22.62
CA ASP A 205 15.52 29.80 22.75
C ASP A 205 16.04 28.97 23.95
N ASP A 206 15.15 28.24 24.64
CA ASP A 206 15.50 27.44 25.82
C ASP A 206 16.05 26.07 25.41
N GLU A 207 17.37 25.89 25.55
CA GLU A 207 18.11 24.64 25.28
C GLU A 207 17.46 23.41 25.92
N LEU A 208 16.89 23.55 27.13
CA LEU A 208 16.23 22.43 27.82
C LEU A 208 14.98 21.96 27.07
N VAL A 209 14.28 22.88 26.41
CA VAL A 209 13.08 22.53 25.66
C VAL A 209 13.44 21.83 24.35
N PHE A 210 14.52 22.22 23.68
CA PHE A 210 15.05 21.47 22.53
C PHE A 210 15.40 20.03 22.93
N GLU A 211 16.04 19.84 24.08
CA GLU A 211 16.35 18.50 24.59
C GLU A 211 15.06 17.69 24.84
N VAL A 212 14.03 18.30 25.42
CA VAL A 212 12.73 17.65 25.63
C VAL A 212 12.08 17.24 24.29
N LEU A 213 12.10 18.11 23.27
CA LEU A 213 11.55 17.78 21.94
C LEU A 213 12.29 16.62 21.27
N ALA A 214 13.63 16.62 21.35
CA ALA A 214 14.45 15.53 20.83
C ALA A 214 14.10 14.20 21.51
N ARG A 215 13.93 14.20 22.85
CA ARG A 215 13.53 13.02 23.61
C ARG A 215 12.12 12.53 23.24
N ILE A 216 11.19 13.41 22.91
CA ILE A 216 9.85 13.02 22.42
C ILE A 216 9.99 12.27 21.09
N ALA A 217 10.72 12.84 20.13
CA ALA A 217 10.95 12.20 18.84
C ALA A 217 11.65 10.84 19.00
N GLU A 218 12.67 10.76 19.85
CA GLU A 218 13.37 9.51 20.15
C GLU A 218 12.45 8.47 20.82
N THR A 219 11.65 8.88 21.80
CA THR A 219 10.70 7.98 22.49
C THR A 219 9.67 7.42 21.52
N VAL A 220 9.13 8.28 20.65
CA VAL A 220 8.15 7.90 19.63
C VAL A 220 8.76 6.93 18.61
N ARG A 221 9.92 7.26 18.02
CA ARG A 221 10.60 6.42 17.01
C ARG A 221 11.04 5.06 17.55
N ASN A 222 11.34 4.96 18.85
CA ASN A 222 11.78 3.71 19.47
C ASN A 222 10.64 2.90 20.11
N SER A 223 9.39 3.38 20.08
CA SER A 223 8.22 2.67 20.61
C SER A 223 7.67 1.64 19.61
N ASN A 224 6.77 0.76 20.06
CA ASN A 224 6.09 -0.21 19.17
C ASN A 224 4.81 0.36 18.54
N GLY A 225 4.35 1.51 19.02
CA GLY A 225 3.17 2.18 18.49
C GLY A 225 2.93 3.51 19.18
N VAL A 226 2.28 4.43 18.48
CA VAL A 226 1.85 5.73 19.01
C VAL A 226 0.34 5.72 19.14
N VAL A 227 -0.15 5.97 20.33
CA VAL A 227 -1.54 6.24 20.63
C VAL A 227 -1.71 7.75 20.68
N ILE A 228 -2.62 8.32 19.89
CA ILE A 228 -2.90 9.75 19.88
C ILE A 228 -4.33 9.96 20.39
N ASN A 229 -4.51 10.87 21.35
CA ASN A 229 -5.85 11.28 21.81
C ASN A 229 -6.52 12.17 20.75
N THR A 230 -6.85 11.60 19.59
CA THR A 230 -7.59 12.23 18.49
C THR A 230 -8.39 11.16 17.76
N PHE A 231 -9.19 11.51 16.76
CA PHE A 231 -9.95 10.54 15.95
C PHE A 231 -9.76 10.80 14.46
N GLU A 232 -9.86 9.72 13.67
CA GLU A 232 -9.59 9.71 12.21
C GLU A 232 -10.28 10.85 11.45
N GLU A 233 -11.56 11.13 11.73
CA GLU A 233 -12.32 12.16 11.01
C GLU A 233 -11.97 13.62 11.39
N LEU A 234 -11.20 13.83 12.47
CA LEU A 234 -10.78 15.17 12.94
C LEU A 234 -9.50 15.66 12.25
N GLU A 235 -8.50 14.77 12.16
CA GLU A 235 -7.15 15.05 11.67
C GLU A 235 -6.66 14.02 10.62
N PRO A 236 -7.45 13.66 9.58
CA PRO A 236 -7.11 12.53 8.70
C PRO A 236 -5.76 12.71 7.98
N MET A 237 -5.52 13.92 7.46
CA MET A 237 -4.27 14.24 6.75
C MET A 237 -3.05 14.20 7.67
N GLU A 238 -3.17 14.66 8.93
CA GLU A 238 -2.04 14.68 9.85
C GLU A 238 -1.74 13.29 10.40
N LEU A 239 -2.77 12.47 10.64
CA LEU A 239 -2.61 11.07 11.01
C LEU A 239 -1.91 10.28 9.91
N GLU A 240 -2.30 10.47 8.64
CA GLU A 240 -1.65 9.84 7.50
C GLU A 240 -0.17 10.26 7.38
N ARG A 241 0.12 11.54 7.56
CA ARG A 241 1.50 12.06 7.47
C ARG A 241 2.36 11.62 8.63
N VAL A 242 1.85 11.63 9.86
CA VAL A 242 2.54 11.06 11.04
C VAL A 242 2.82 9.58 10.80
N HIS A 243 1.87 8.83 10.22
CA HIS A 243 2.08 7.44 9.88
C HIS A 243 3.20 7.26 8.84
N GLY A 244 3.25 8.09 7.80
CA GLY A 244 4.35 8.11 6.84
C GLY A 244 5.71 8.44 7.47
N GLU A 245 5.80 9.51 8.26
CA GLU A 245 7.06 9.99 8.88
C GLU A 245 7.65 9.03 9.92
N LEU A 246 6.82 8.20 10.55
CA LEU A 246 7.25 7.19 11.52
C LEU A 246 7.47 5.81 10.88
N GLY A 247 6.94 5.58 9.68
CA GLY A 247 6.93 4.30 8.98
C GLY A 247 8.17 3.99 8.13
N ASP A 248 9.08 4.96 7.94
CA ASP A 248 10.26 4.78 7.07
C ASP A 248 11.34 3.85 7.65
N ASP A 249 11.43 3.69 8.97
CA ASP A 249 12.44 2.82 9.63
C ASP A 249 11.88 1.92 10.76
N SER A 250 10.64 2.17 11.21
CA SER A 250 10.06 1.51 12.40
C SER A 250 8.59 1.14 12.16
N VAL A 251 8.22 -0.12 12.39
CA VAL A 251 6.85 -0.67 12.27
C VAL A 251 5.97 -0.14 13.41
N VAL A 252 5.82 1.19 13.49
CA VAL A 252 5.12 1.87 14.59
C VAL A 252 3.65 2.02 14.22
N THR A 253 2.80 1.29 14.94
CA THR A 253 1.35 1.41 14.75
C THR A 253 0.87 2.77 15.28
N VAL A 254 0.25 3.61 14.45
CA VAL A 254 -0.37 4.87 14.89
C VAL A 254 -1.87 4.64 15.12
N LEU A 255 -2.36 4.93 16.33
CA LEU A 255 -3.74 4.68 16.76
C LEU A 255 -4.41 5.97 17.24
N ALA A 256 -5.39 6.47 16.48
CA ALA A 256 -6.26 7.57 16.88
C ALA A 256 -7.36 7.06 17.82
N THR A 257 -7.13 7.18 19.14
CA THR A 257 -8.00 6.57 20.19
C THR A 257 -8.92 7.58 20.89
N GLY A 258 -8.82 8.86 20.57
CA GLY A 258 -9.61 9.91 21.20
C GLY A 258 -11.04 10.01 20.64
N PRO A 259 -11.90 10.84 21.24
CA PRO A 259 -11.66 11.60 22.47
C PRO A 259 -11.76 10.70 23.71
N LEU A 260 -10.64 10.54 24.44
CA LEU A 260 -10.53 9.56 25.53
C LEU A 260 -11.53 9.82 26.68
N HIS A 261 -11.82 11.09 26.98
CA HIS A 261 -12.77 11.49 28.02
C HIS A 261 -14.22 11.07 27.73
N ARG A 262 -14.54 10.64 26.50
CA ARG A 262 -15.87 10.10 26.14
C ARG A 262 -15.91 8.58 26.16
N LEU A 263 -14.75 7.92 26.12
CA LEU A 263 -14.63 6.46 26.11
C LEU A 263 -14.59 5.86 27.52
N SER A 264 -14.33 6.68 28.53
CA SER A 264 -14.28 6.27 29.93
C SER A 264 -15.02 7.28 30.80
N SER A 265 -15.86 6.78 31.69
CA SER A 265 -16.54 7.58 32.72
C SER A 265 -15.68 7.77 33.99
N MET A 266 -14.39 7.42 33.95
CA MET A 266 -13.50 7.61 35.09
C MET A 266 -13.37 9.09 35.44
N ASN A 267 -13.78 9.44 36.65
CA ASN A 267 -13.76 10.81 37.12
C ASN A 267 -12.31 11.24 37.41
N THR A 268 -11.67 11.92 36.46
CA THR A 268 -10.30 12.43 36.59
C THR A 268 -10.26 13.79 37.29
N GLY A 269 -10.95 13.94 38.44
CA GLY A 269 -10.96 15.16 39.23
C GLY A 269 -9.54 15.74 39.44
N SER A 270 -9.42 17.03 39.75
CA SER A 270 -8.11 17.70 39.87
C SER A 270 -7.16 16.94 40.81
N ASN A 271 -6.11 16.33 40.26
CA ASN A 271 -5.13 15.51 40.99
C ASN A 271 -3.82 16.28 41.27
N THR A 272 -3.53 17.36 40.53
CA THR A 272 -2.27 18.11 40.59
C THR A 272 -2.28 19.35 41.49
N PHE A 273 -3.45 19.97 41.72
CA PHE A 273 -3.51 21.27 42.42
C PHE A 273 -4.21 21.22 43.79
N ASN A 274 -4.69 20.06 44.25
CA ASN A 274 -5.57 19.96 45.43
C ASN A 274 -6.80 20.92 45.38
N LEU A 275 -7.14 21.43 44.19
CA LEU A 275 -8.25 22.35 44.01
C LEU A 275 -9.53 21.54 43.85
N ARG A 276 -10.42 21.65 44.83
CA ARG A 276 -11.77 21.07 44.74
C ARG A 276 -12.54 21.80 43.65
N GLN A 277 -13.18 21.03 42.78
CA GLN A 277 -14.11 21.57 41.79
C GLN A 277 -15.28 22.25 42.52
N ASP A 278 -15.63 23.45 42.06
CA ASP A 278 -16.73 24.22 42.62
C ASP A 278 -18.03 23.89 41.87
N GLN A 279 -18.79 22.94 42.40
CA GLN A 279 -20.05 22.50 41.79
C GLN A 279 -21.13 23.59 41.79
N SER A 280 -20.99 24.64 42.60
CA SER A 280 -21.96 25.75 42.62
C SER A 280 -22.04 26.49 41.29
N CYS A 281 -21.06 26.33 40.40
CA CYS A 281 -21.15 26.88 39.06
C CYS A 281 -22.24 26.20 38.23
N ILE A 282 -22.50 24.90 38.42
CA ILE A 282 -23.57 24.20 37.70
C ILE A 282 -24.94 24.74 38.13
N GLU A 283 -25.17 24.91 39.42
CA GLU A 283 -26.40 25.53 39.94
C GLU A 283 -26.61 26.94 39.39
N TRP A 284 -25.53 27.71 39.25
CA TRP A 284 -25.60 29.03 38.62
C TRP A 284 -25.92 28.93 37.12
N LEU A 285 -25.28 28.02 36.40
CA LEU A 285 -25.54 27.78 34.97
C LEU A 285 -26.98 27.35 34.71
N ASP A 286 -27.61 26.63 35.63
CA ASP A 286 -29.02 26.24 35.52
C ASP A 286 -29.98 27.43 35.44
N THR A 287 -29.59 28.56 36.04
CA THR A 287 -30.36 29.82 36.00
C THR A 287 -30.19 30.62 34.70
N GLN A 288 -29.22 30.23 33.86
CA GLN A 288 -28.87 30.96 32.65
C GLN A 288 -29.65 30.45 31.43
N ALA A 289 -29.82 31.32 30.43
CA ALA A 289 -30.48 30.96 29.19
C ALA A 289 -29.63 29.97 28.36
N THR A 290 -30.29 29.19 27.51
CA THR A 290 -29.61 28.27 26.58
C THR A 290 -28.66 29.03 25.66
N ARG A 291 -27.43 28.53 25.51
CA ARG A 291 -26.38 29.11 24.66
C ARG A 291 -26.06 30.59 24.93
N SER A 292 -26.22 31.07 26.17
CA SER A 292 -25.97 32.47 26.53
C SER A 292 -24.66 32.72 27.26
N VAL A 293 -24.02 31.69 27.83
CA VAL A 293 -22.87 31.85 28.73
C VAL A 293 -21.55 31.64 27.99
N LEU A 294 -20.62 32.56 28.18
CA LEU A 294 -19.21 32.39 27.80
C LEU A 294 -18.45 31.72 28.96
N TYR A 295 -17.88 30.55 28.73
CA TYR A 295 -16.93 29.95 29.66
C TYR A 295 -15.52 30.45 29.38
N VAL A 296 -14.76 30.82 30.42
CA VAL A 296 -13.40 31.38 30.30
C VAL A 296 -12.45 30.58 31.17
N SER A 297 -11.49 29.89 30.55
CA SER A 297 -10.47 29.10 31.24
C SER A 297 -9.18 28.99 30.42
N PHE A 298 -8.07 29.38 31.04
CA PHE A 298 -6.75 29.30 30.42
C PHE A 298 -5.97 28.03 30.84
N GLY A 299 -6.65 27.04 31.41
CA GLY A 299 -6.02 25.78 31.81
C GLY A 299 -5.22 25.89 33.10
N SER A 300 -4.36 24.90 33.35
CA SER A 300 -3.71 24.71 34.65
C SER A 300 -2.39 25.46 34.83
N LEU A 301 -1.69 25.79 33.74
CA LEU A 301 -0.33 26.36 33.78
C LEU A 301 -0.23 27.79 33.23
N ALA A 302 -1.15 28.20 32.35
CA ALA A 302 -1.15 29.53 31.74
C ALA A 302 -1.16 30.67 32.76
N SER A 303 -0.32 31.68 32.57
CA SER A 303 -0.32 32.87 33.42
C SER A 303 -0.39 34.13 32.58
N MET A 304 -0.85 35.21 33.18
CA MET A 304 -0.92 36.54 32.58
C MET A 304 -0.33 37.57 33.56
N ASP A 305 0.01 38.74 33.05
CA ASP A 305 0.36 39.85 33.95
C ASP A 305 -0.90 40.51 34.55
N SER A 306 -0.66 41.41 35.50
CA SER A 306 -1.75 42.09 36.21
C SER A 306 -2.56 42.99 35.28
N ASP A 307 -1.94 43.61 34.29
CA ASP A 307 -2.62 44.53 33.38
C ASP A 307 -3.56 43.75 32.44
N GLU A 308 -3.06 42.65 31.86
CA GLU A 308 -3.87 41.71 31.07
C GLU A 308 -5.06 41.17 31.87
N PHE A 309 -4.86 40.83 33.15
CA PHE A 309 -5.94 40.36 34.02
C PHE A 309 -7.05 41.42 34.20
N MET A 310 -6.66 42.69 34.36
CA MET A 310 -7.61 43.80 34.47
C MET A 310 -8.36 44.02 33.15
N GLU A 311 -7.67 43.96 32.01
CA GLU A 311 -8.26 44.07 30.68
C GLU A 311 -9.24 42.93 30.39
N VAL A 312 -8.96 41.70 30.84
CA VAL A 312 -9.89 40.56 30.80
C VAL A 312 -11.14 40.84 31.63
N ALA A 313 -10.98 41.30 32.87
CA ALA A 313 -12.11 41.64 33.73
C ALA A 313 -13.00 42.73 33.10
N PHE A 314 -12.41 43.84 32.63
CA PHE A 314 -13.17 44.89 31.96
C PHE A 314 -13.81 44.42 30.66
N GLY A 315 -13.12 43.61 29.85
CA GLY A 315 -13.69 43.07 28.61
C GLY A 315 -14.91 42.18 28.87
N LEU A 316 -14.85 41.31 29.88
CA LEU A 316 -15.99 40.48 30.31
C LEU A 316 -17.14 41.34 30.84
N GLU A 317 -16.84 42.34 31.66
CA GLU A 317 -17.84 43.29 32.16
C GLU A 317 -18.54 44.01 31.00
N LYS A 318 -17.79 44.61 30.07
CA LYS A 318 -18.33 45.42 28.96
C LYS A 318 -19.03 44.61 27.89
N SER A 319 -18.67 43.35 27.70
CA SER A 319 -19.36 42.46 26.75
C SER A 319 -20.87 42.33 26.99
N GLY A 320 -21.34 42.55 28.21
CA GLY A 320 -22.74 42.39 28.58
C GLY A 320 -23.25 40.94 28.57
N HIS A 321 -22.44 39.98 28.15
CA HIS A 321 -22.80 38.56 28.11
C HIS A 321 -22.64 37.91 29.50
N PRO A 322 -23.48 36.92 29.83
CA PRO A 322 -23.22 36.04 30.96
C PRO A 322 -21.90 35.29 30.79
N PHE A 323 -21.12 35.15 31.86
CA PHE A 323 -19.84 34.44 31.81
C PHE A 323 -19.53 33.66 33.08
N LEU A 324 -18.82 32.54 32.91
CA LEU A 324 -18.20 31.76 33.98
C LEU A 324 -16.68 31.82 33.79
N TRP A 325 -15.97 32.45 34.73
CA TRP A 325 -14.52 32.66 34.63
C TRP A 325 -13.76 31.90 35.72
N VAL A 326 -12.79 31.08 35.29
CA VAL A 326 -11.89 30.36 36.17
C VAL A 326 -10.66 31.22 36.49
N VAL A 327 -10.60 31.73 37.73
CA VAL A 327 -9.48 32.47 38.30
C VAL A 327 -8.81 31.61 39.37
N ARG A 328 -7.94 30.71 38.91
CA ARG A 328 -7.16 29.83 39.79
C ARG A 328 -6.00 30.59 40.48
N PRO A 329 -5.47 30.06 41.58
CA PRO A 329 -4.24 30.59 42.18
C PRO A 329 -3.10 30.65 41.16
N ASN A 330 -2.27 31.70 41.23
CA ASN A 330 -1.14 31.94 40.33
C ASN A 330 -1.50 32.16 38.84
N LEU A 331 -2.78 32.44 38.52
CA LEU A 331 -3.14 32.91 37.16
C LEU A 331 -2.43 34.22 36.83
N VAL A 332 -2.27 35.11 37.82
CA VAL A 332 -1.52 36.36 37.69
C VAL A 332 -0.09 36.14 38.19
N ARG A 333 0.89 36.47 37.36
CA ARG A 333 2.32 36.26 37.66
C ARG A 333 2.72 36.97 38.97
N GLY A 334 3.30 36.21 39.89
CA GLY A 334 3.77 36.71 41.18
C GLY A 334 2.69 36.93 42.24
N VAL A 335 1.42 36.55 41.97
CA VAL A 335 0.30 36.77 42.89
C VAL A 335 -0.44 35.46 43.15
N GLU A 336 -0.46 35.00 44.40
CA GLU A 336 -1.15 33.76 44.79
C GLU A 336 -2.67 33.87 44.57
N ARG A 337 -3.26 35.03 44.88
CA ARG A 337 -4.68 35.31 44.69
C ARG A 337 -4.88 36.67 44.04
N ALA A 338 -5.33 36.67 42.78
CA ALA A 338 -5.63 37.89 42.05
C ALA A 338 -6.81 38.65 42.68
N CYS A 339 -6.70 39.98 42.73
CA CYS A 339 -7.78 40.87 43.14
C CYS A 339 -8.55 41.35 41.90
N LEU A 340 -9.87 41.23 41.94
CA LEU A 340 -10.73 41.76 40.88
C LEU A 340 -10.76 43.31 40.95
N PRO A 341 -11.04 44.00 39.83
CA PRO A 341 -11.19 45.46 39.83
C PRO A 341 -12.25 45.94 40.81
N ASP A 342 -12.05 47.12 41.41
CA ASP A 342 -13.04 47.74 42.28
C ASP A 342 -14.39 47.91 41.56
N GLY A 343 -15.47 47.42 42.18
CA GLY A 343 -16.82 47.48 41.63
C GLY A 343 -17.16 46.40 40.58
N PHE A 344 -16.20 45.55 40.18
CA PHE A 344 -16.43 44.49 39.18
C PHE A 344 -17.54 43.53 39.60
N GLU A 345 -17.52 43.03 40.83
CA GLU A 345 -18.51 42.07 41.33
C GLU A 345 -19.94 42.63 41.27
N SER A 346 -20.12 43.91 41.62
CA SER A 346 -21.41 44.60 41.50
C SER A 346 -21.82 44.84 40.04
N ALA A 347 -20.87 45.14 39.15
CA ALA A 347 -21.15 45.38 37.73
C ALA A 347 -21.56 44.12 36.95
N VAL A 348 -21.18 42.93 37.45
CA VAL A 348 -21.49 41.63 36.83
C VAL A 348 -22.49 40.80 37.63
N GLU A 349 -23.13 41.38 38.65
CA GLU A 349 -24.08 40.69 39.52
C GLU A 349 -25.18 39.98 38.70
N GLY A 350 -25.43 38.70 39.01
CA GLY A 350 -26.41 37.86 38.32
C GLY A 350 -25.97 37.29 36.96
N ARG A 351 -24.99 37.90 36.27
CA ARG A 351 -24.51 37.48 34.94
C ARG A 351 -23.07 36.95 34.91
N GLY A 352 -22.24 37.31 35.88
CA GLY A 352 -20.86 36.84 35.98
C GLY A 352 -20.68 35.93 37.19
N LYS A 353 -19.99 34.81 37.00
CA LYS A 353 -19.53 33.95 38.10
C LYS A 353 -18.04 33.70 37.98
N VAL A 354 -17.30 34.02 39.04
CA VAL A 354 -15.85 33.79 39.14
C VAL A 354 -15.59 32.68 40.14
N ILE A 355 -14.86 31.64 39.73
CA ILE A 355 -14.54 30.48 40.56
C ILE A 355 -13.07 30.13 40.45
N LYS A 356 -12.55 29.38 41.43
CA LYS A 356 -11.15 28.94 41.41
C LYS A 356 -10.90 27.79 40.46
N TRP A 357 -11.84 26.85 40.37
CA TRP A 357 -11.69 25.64 39.55
C TRP A 357 -13.06 25.05 39.18
N ALA A 358 -13.26 24.75 37.90
CA ALA A 358 -14.54 24.26 37.37
C ALA A 358 -14.54 22.75 37.09
N PRO A 359 -15.68 22.06 37.21
CA PRO A 359 -15.91 20.77 36.54
C PRO A 359 -16.09 21.00 35.03
N GLN A 360 -14.99 21.31 34.33
CA GLN A 360 -15.01 21.85 32.95
C GLN A 360 -15.83 21.00 31.96
N GLN A 361 -15.77 19.67 32.03
CA GLN A 361 -16.53 18.79 31.15
C GLN A 361 -18.05 18.94 31.35
N GLU A 362 -18.50 19.02 32.60
CA GLU A 362 -19.92 19.28 32.92
C GLU A 362 -20.34 20.69 32.50
N VAL A 363 -19.45 21.67 32.71
CA VAL A 363 -19.68 23.06 32.28
C VAL A 363 -19.87 23.11 30.77
N LEU A 364 -18.96 22.55 29.98
CA LEU A 364 -19.03 22.56 28.51
C LEU A 364 -20.24 21.80 27.96
N ALA A 365 -20.65 20.72 28.63
CA ALA A 365 -21.86 19.96 28.27
C ALA A 365 -23.17 20.66 28.66
N HIS A 366 -23.12 21.71 29.49
CA HIS A 366 -24.30 22.37 30.00
C HIS A 366 -25.05 23.16 28.90
N ARG A 367 -26.39 23.08 28.89
CA ARG A 367 -27.26 23.75 27.90
C ARG A 367 -27.01 25.26 27.74
N ALA A 368 -26.52 25.90 28.81
CA ALA A 368 -26.27 27.34 28.85
C ALA A 368 -25.03 27.77 28.05
N MET A 369 -24.14 26.84 27.68
CA MET A 369 -22.88 27.17 27.00
C MET A 369 -23.10 27.74 25.60
N GLY A 370 -22.69 29.00 25.44
CA GLY A 370 -22.71 29.72 24.17
C GLY A 370 -21.32 29.87 23.54
N GLY A 371 -20.24 29.73 24.30
CA GLY A 371 -18.89 29.82 23.75
C GLY A 371 -17.83 29.53 24.80
N PHE A 372 -16.63 29.24 24.33
CA PHE A 372 -15.49 28.94 25.20
C PHE A 372 -14.28 29.80 24.84
N TRP A 373 -13.87 30.68 25.75
CA TRP A 373 -12.60 31.36 25.67
C TRP A 373 -11.51 30.53 26.36
N THR A 374 -10.61 29.99 25.54
CA THR A 374 -9.61 29.00 25.94
C THR A 374 -8.21 29.42 25.53
N HIS A 375 -7.21 28.88 26.23
CA HIS A 375 -5.81 28.95 25.83
C HIS A 375 -5.46 28.04 24.63
N GLY A 376 -6.38 27.20 24.16
CA GLY A 376 -6.14 26.31 23.01
C GLY A 376 -5.38 25.02 23.33
N GLY A 377 -5.34 24.62 24.61
CA GLY A 377 -4.81 23.30 25.00
C GLY A 377 -5.65 22.16 24.44
N TRP A 378 -5.00 21.07 24.01
CA TRP A 378 -5.64 20.00 23.24
C TRP A 378 -6.86 19.35 23.91
N ASN A 379 -6.75 19.01 25.21
CA ASN A 379 -7.87 18.43 25.95
C ASN A 379 -9.09 19.36 25.98
N SER A 380 -8.88 20.65 26.24
CA SER A 380 -9.95 21.66 26.24
C SER A 380 -10.62 21.80 24.87
N ILE A 381 -9.85 21.70 23.78
CA ILE A 381 -10.37 21.71 22.41
C ILE A 381 -11.25 20.49 22.15
N LEU A 382 -10.77 19.29 22.50
CA LEU A 382 -11.56 18.08 22.33
C LEU A 382 -12.86 18.11 23.14
N GLU A 383 -12.82 18.58 24.39
CA GLU A 383 -14.01 18.75 25.24
C GLU A 383 -15.01 19.72 24.60
N SER A 384 -14.53 20.84 24.05
CA SER A 384 -15.37 21.83 23.34
C SER A 384 -16.00 21.24 22.07
N ILE A 385 -15.21 20.50 21.28
CA ILE A 385 -15.65 19.83 20.05
C ILE A 385 -16.70 18.75 20.37
N CYS A 386 -16.49 17.96 21.41
CA CYS A 386 -17.45 16.93 21.85
C CYS A 386 -18.79 17.53 22.22
N GLU A 387 -18.81 18.78 22.70
CA GLU A 387 -20.03 19.46 23.10
C GLU A 387 -20.60 20.45 22.08
N GLY A 388 -19.89 20.69 20.97
CA GLY A 388 -20.32 21.58 19.90
C GLY A 388 -20.28 23.05 20.31
N VAL A 389 -19.34 23.42 21.18
CA VAL A 389 -19.15 24.77 21.70
C VAL A 389 -18.06 25.48 20.88
N PRO A 390 -18.35 26.65 20.26
CA PRO A 390 -17.36 27.38 19.49
C PRO A 390 -16.37 28.13 20.40
N MET A 391 -15.18 28.43 19.89
CA MET A 391 -14.04 28.88 20.70
C MET A 391 -13.49 30.27 20.32
N ILE A 392 -13.09 31.04 21.34
CA ILE A 392 -12.07 32.08 21.21
C ILE A 392 -10.77 31.47 21.75
N CYS A 393 -9.72 31.46 20.93
CA CYS A 393 -8.44 30.90 21.29
C CYS A 393 -7.42 32.00 21.62
N ARG A 394 -6.72 31.87 22.75
CA ARG A 394 -5.59 32.72 23.12
C ARG A 394 -4.38 31.84 23.45
N PRO A 395 -3.63 31.38 22.44
CA PRO A 395 -2.48 30.53 22.66
C PRO A 395 -1.39 31.28 23.42
N GLN A 396 -0.68 30.57 24.31
CA GLN A 396 0.41 31.11 25.12
C GLN A 396 1.75 30.41 24.89
N PHE A 397 1.77 29.08 24.79
CA PHE A 397 2.99 28.29 24.65
C PHE A 397 2.74 26.89 24.06
N ALA A 398 3.82 26.18 23.77
CA ALA A 398 3.80 24.78 23.31
C ALA A 398 2.93 24.58 22.05
N ASP A 399 2.02 23.62 22.11
CA ASP A 399 1.15 23.16 21.02
C ASP A 399 -0.04 24.11 20.74
N GLN A 400 -0.28 25.09 21.62
CA GLN A 400 -1.49 25.90 21.60
C GLN A 400 -1.63 26.73 20.31
N MET A 401 -0.51 27.23 19.76
CA MET A 401 -0.50 28.01 18.52
C MET A 401 -0.93 27.14 17.33
N ILE A 402 -0.38 25.92 17.23
CA ILE A 402 -0.72 24.92 16.22
C ILE A 402 -2.21 24.56 16.32
N ASN A 403 -2.67 24.22 17.53
CA ASN A 403 -4.06 23.83 17.74
C ASN A 403 -5.04 24.98 17.39
N THR A 404 -4.69 26.21 17.76
CA THR A 404 -5.49 27.41 17.46
C THR A 404 -5.63 27.60 15.95
N ARG A 405 -4.53 27.41 15.20
CA ARG A 405 -4.56 27.50 13.74
C ARG A 405 -5.51 26.48 13.11
N TYR A 406 -5.57 25.27 13.66
CA TYR A 406 -6.52 24.25 13.18
C TYR A 406 -7.98 24.58 13.51
N VAL A 407 -8.25 25.09 14.72
CA VAL A 407 -9.58 25.56 15.12
C VAL A 407 -10.10 26.64 14.16
N GLU A 408 -9.25 27.58 13.79
CA GLU A 408 -9.58 28.69 12.89
C GLU A 408 -9.63 28.27 11.41
N ALA A 409 -8.53 27.75 10.88
CA ALA A 409 -8.33 27.62 9.44
C ALA A 409 -8.83 26.29 8.84
N VAL A 410 -8.94 25.23 9.65
CA VAL A 410 -9.35 23.89 9.17
C VAL A 410 -10.79 23.60 9.57
N TRP A 411 -11.11 23.81 10.83
CA TRP A 411 -12.41 23.43 11.37
C TRP A 411 -13.44 24.55 11.28
N GLY A 412 -13.00 25.81 11.36
CA GLY A 412 -13.89 26.97 11.39
C GLY A 412 -14.78 27.01 12.63
N ALA A 413 -14.35 26.36 13.72
CA ALA A 413 -15.11 26.25 14.98
C ALA A 413 -14.72 27.31 16.01
N GLY A 414 -13.88 28.28 15.62
CA GLY A 414 -13.40 29.35 16.48
C GLY A 414 -12.38 30.23 15.75
N PHE A 415 -11.75 31.14 16.50
CA PHE A 415 -10.72 32.04 15.97
C PHE A 415 -9.73 32.47 17.05
N GLU A 416 -8.55 32.96 16.63
CA GLU A 416 -7.54 33.50 17.55
C GLU A 416 -7.87 34.95 17.97
N LEU A 417 -7.75 35.24 19.27
CA LEU A 417 -7.68 36.61 19.75
C LEU A 417 -6.22 37.09 19.73
N GLU A 418 -5.83 37.70 18.61
CA GLU A 418 -4.45 38.13 18.35
C GLU A 418 -4.04 39.39 19.11
N GLY A 419 -2.75 39.45 19.46
CA GLY A 419 -2.10 40.64 20.01
C GLY A 419 -2.33 40.86 21.50
N LYS A 420 -2.08 42.10 21.95
CA LYS A 420 -2.27 42.49 23.36
C LYS A 420 -3.76 42.40 23.74
N LEU A 421 -4.02 41.89 24.94
CA LEU A 421 -5.35 41.86 25.52
C LEU A 421 -5.76 43.28 25.91
N GLU A 422 -6.71 43.82 25.18
CA GLU A 422 -7.35 45.11 25.45
C GLU A 422 -8.86 44.85 25.59
N TRP A 423 -9.50 45.45 26.59
CA TRP A 423 -10.88 45.19 26.97
C TRP A 423 -11.83 45.40 25.79
N CYS A 424 -11.56 46.38 24.93
CA CYS A 424 -12.38 46.69 23.75
C CYS A 424 -12.22 45.65 22.63
N LYS A 425 -11.06 44.98 22.53
CA LYS A 425 -10.85 43.85 21.61
C LYS A 425 -11.52 42.60 22.13
N ILE A 426 -11.41 42.36 23.44
CA ILE A 426 -12.05 41.25 24.13
C ILE A 426 -13.57 41.35 23.98
N GLU A 427 -14.15 42.51 24.27
CA GLU A 427 -15.57 42.80 24.08
C GLU A 427 -16.03 42.44 22.66
N LYS A 428 -15.33 42.92 21.63
CA LYS A 428 -15.64 42.64 20.23
C LYS A 428 -15.52 41.15 19.89
N ALA A 429 -14.51 40.46 20.43
CA ALA A 429 -14.33 39.03 20.21
C ALA A 429 -15.48 38.22 20.83
N ILE A 430 -15.91 38.57 22.05
CA ILE A 430 -17.06 37.95 22.70
C ILE A 430 -18.32 38.21 21.88
N MET A 431 -18.56 39.45 21.43
CA MET A 431 -19.71 39.78 20.60
C MET A 431 -19.70 39.03 19.25
N LYS A 432 -18.52 38.85 18.63
CA LYS A 432 -18.36 38.06 17.41
C LYS A 432 -18.74 36.59 17.64
N LEU A 433 -18.20 35.96 18.68
CA LEU A 433 -18.46 34.55 19.00
C LEU A 433 -19.94 34.30 19.40
N MET A 434 -20.51 35.22 20.18
CA MET A 434 -21.87 35.11 20.72
C MET A 434 -22.94 35.68 19.77
N GLY A 435 -22.52 36.28 18.65
CA GLY A 435 -23.40 36.92 17.67
C GLY A 435 -24.20 35.93 16.81
N LYS A 436 -25.25 36.44 16.16
CA LYS A 436 -26.17 35.64 15.32
C LYS A 436 -25.67 35.35 13.89
N ASN A 437 -24.55 35.94 13.49
CA ASN A 437 -23.97 35.77 12.16
C ASN A 437 -22.75 34.84 12.25
N GLU A 438 -21.53 35.37 12.24
CA GLU A 438 -20.28 34.59 12.33
C GLU A 438 -20.27 33.59 13.50
N GLY A 439 -20.74 33.99 14.68
CA GLY A 439 -20.86 33.11 15.85
C GLY A 439 -21.83 31.95 15.68
N ALA A 440 -22.84 32.08 14.82
CA ALA A 440 -23.76 31.00 14.47
C ALA A 440 -23.10 30.00 13.50
N GLU A 441 -22.36 30.49 12.50
CA GLU A 441 -21.59 29.66 11.57
C GLU A 441 -20.54 28.81 12.31
N MET A 442 -19.75 29.43 13.19
CA MET A 442 -18.76 28.69 14.00
C MET A 442 -19.41 27.60 14.86
N ARG A 443 -20.62 27.85 15.34
CA ARG A 443 -21.38 26.90 16.14
C ARG A 443 -21.95 25.76 15.30
N GLU A 444 -22.38 26.03 14.08
CA GLU A 444 -22.76 25.00 13.11
C GLU A 444 -21.57 24.08 12.83
N ARG A 445 -20.40 24.66 12.52
CA ARG A 445 -19.13 23.91 12.36
C ARG A 445 -18.78 23.09 13.60
N ALA A 446 -18.88 23.66 14.79
CA ALA A 446 -18.64 22.92 16.04
C ALA A 446 -19.63 21.75 16.21
N ASN A 447 -20.89 21.90 15.82
CA ASN A 447 -21.87 20.80 15.85
C ASN A 447 -21.60 19.72 14.79
N GLU A 448 -21.10 20.08 13.61
CA GLU A 448 -20.66 19.11 12.61
C GLU A 448 -19.52 18.23 13.15
N LEU A 449 -18.55 18.83 13.84
CA LEU A 449 -17.48 18.08 14.51
C LEU A 449 -18.02 17.21 15.64
N LYS A 450 -18.99 17.70 16.43
CA LYS A 450 -19.70 16.89 17.44
C LYS A 450 -20.35 15.65 16.82
N ASN A 451 -20.95 15.78 15.63
CA ASN A 451 -21.53 14.64 14.91
C ASN A 451 -20.47 13.64 14.44
N LYS A 452 -19.26 14.09 14.08
CA LYS A 452 -18.12 13.20 13.80
C LYS A 452 -17.68 12.44 15.05
N VAL A 453 -17.64 13.11 16.20
CA VAL A 453 -17.37 12.48 17.50
C VAL A 453 -18.39 11.37 17.79
N ALA A 454 -19.68 11.61 17.54
CA ALA A 454 -20.70 10.58 17.75
C ALA A 454 -20.40 9.30 16.93
N ARG A 455 -20.08 9.45 15.64
CA ARG A 455 -19.76 8.32 14.76
C ARG A 455 -18.50 7.55 15.16
N CYS A 456 -17.44 8.23 15.58
CA CYS A 456 -16.21 7.54 15.98
C CYS A 456 -16.37 6.73 17.28
N LEU A 457 -17.36 7.10 18.11
CA LEU A 457 -17.68 6.44 19.37
C LEU A 457 -18.75 5.35 19.26
N GLU A 458 -19.50 5.27 18.15
CA GLU A 458 -20.47 4.20 17.89
C GLU A 458 -19.78 2.81 17.79
N ASP A 459 -20.54 1.73 17.97
CA ASP A 459 -20.02 0.38 17.84
C ASP A 459 -19.43 0.15 16.43
N GLY A 460 -18.15 -0.24 16.36
CA GLY A 460 -17.40 -0.33 15.10
C GLY A 460 -16.89 1.02 14.56
N GLY A 461 -17.04 2.11 15.31
CA GLY A 461 -16.41 3.40 15.05
C GLY A 461 -14.89 3.36 15.19
N SER A 462 -14.20 4.31 14.56
CA SER A 462 -12.74 4.31 14.46
C SER A 462 -12.03 4.33 15.82
N SER A 463 -12.52 5.12 16.78
CA SER A 463 -11.92 5.21 18.12
C SER A 463 -12.15 3.94 18.93
N GLN A 464 -13.32 3.29 18.78
CA GLN A 464 -13.59 1.99 19.40
C GLN A 464 -12.64 0.92 18.86
N ILE A 465 -12.48 0.86 17.53
CA ILE A 465 -11.55 -0.05 16.86
C ILE A 465 -10.10 0.19 17.32
N ALA A 466 -9.69 1.45 17.44
CA ALA A 466 -8.34 1.80 17.87
C ALA A 466 -8.05 1.35 19.31
N ILE A 467 -9.01 1.53 20.23
CA ILE A 467 -8.90 1.01 21.61
C ILE A 467 -8.82 -0.52 21.62
N ASP A 468 -9.60 -1.21 20.80
CA ASP A 468 -9.61 -2.68 20.74
C ASP A 468 -8.30 -3.26 20.20
N ARG A 469 -7.59 -2.51 19.35
CA ARG A 469 -6.28 -2.89 18.80
C ARG A 469 -5.11 -2.64 19.75
N LEU A 470 -5.25 -1.76 20.74
CA LEU A 470 -4.16 -1.34 21.64
C LEU A 470 -3.50 -2.50 22.41
N PRO A 471 -4.25 -3.46 23.01
CA PRO A 471 -3.64 -4.57 23.75
C PRO A 471 -2.82 -5.51 22.87
N THR A 472 -3.14 -5.60 21.58
CA THR A 472 -2.41 -6.42 20.60
C THR A 472 -1.29 -5.65 19.91
N ALA A 473 -1.38 -4.31 19.84
CA ALA A 473 -0.40 -3.46 19.15
C ALA A 473 1.00 -3.52 19.77
N GLY A 474 1.11 -3.75 21.09
CA GLY A 474 2.40 -4.00 21.75
C GLY A 474 2.97 -5.38 21.42
N GLU A 475 2.15 -6.42 21.36
CA GLU A 475 2.61 -7.81 21.16
C GLU A 475 3.19 -8.04 19.74
N THR A 476 2.88 -7.17 18.77
CA THR A 476 3.29 -7.25 17.36
C THR A 476 4.80 -7.11 17.10
N THR A 477 5.64 -6.87 18.10
CA THR A 477 7.07 -6.56 17.91
C THR A 477 8.04 -7.52 18.63
N ALA A 478 7.65 -8.14 19.73
CA ALA A 478 8.52 -9.05 20.50
C ALA A 478 8.55 -10.50 19.96
N THR A 479 7.58 -10.90 19.14
CA THR A 479 7.56 -12.21 18.45
C THR A 479 7.93 -12.11 16.96
N MET A 480 8.30 -10.93 16.46
CA MET A 480 8.83 -10.74 15.10
C MET A 480 10.28 -11.24 14.93
N ALA A 481 10.99 -11.54 16.04
CA ALA A 481 12.27 -12.25 16.01
C ALA A 481 12.12 -13.79 15.87
N GLY A 482 10.88 -14.29 15.95
CA GLY A 482 10.63 -15.72 15.91
C GLY A 482 9.14 -15.97 15.86
N ALA A 483 8.63 -16.08 14.64
CA ALA A 483 7.27 -16.43 14.30
C ALA A 483 6.27 -15.26 14.28
N ARG A 484 5.95 -14.89 13.04
CA ARG A 484 4.61 -15.06 12.50
C ARG A 484 3.56 -14.04 13.00
N ASP A 485 3.07 -13.28 12.02
CA ASP A 485 1.76 -13.60 11.47
C ASP A 485 0.52 -12.98 12.16
N ARG A 486 -0.45 -12.62 11.31
CA ARG A 486 -1.88 -12.48 11.59
C ARG A 486 -2.40 -11.06 11.91
N GLY A 487 -2.61 -10.28 10.83
CA GLY A 487 -3.87 -9.55 10.68
C GLY A 487 -4.99 -10.58 10.56
N ASP A 488 -6.08 -10.38 11.31
CA ASP A 488 -6.99 -11.45 11.74
C ASP A 488 -6.28 -12.41 12.70
N GLY A 489 -6.94 -13.27 13.45
CA GLY A 489 -6.26 -14.41 14.08
C GLY A 489 -5.81 -15.45 13.05
N ARG A 490 -5.43 -15.09 11.80
CA ARG A 490 -5.11 -15.98 10.66
C ARG A 490 -3.84 -15.72 9.86
N ALA A 491 -3.22 -16.82 9.39
CA ALA A 491 -1.91 -16.80 8.76
C ALA A 491 -1.85 -15.91 7.52
N PRO A 492 -0.72 -15.35 6.99
CA PRO A 492 -0.76 -14.96 5.60
C PRO A 492 -1.19 -16.22 4.85
N ARG A 493 -2.24 -16.06 4.05
CA ARG A 493 -2.87 -17.21 3.38
C ARG A 493 -1.88 -17.87 2.40
N GLY A 494 -0.83 -17.14 2.03
CA GLY A 494 0.34 -17.57 1.26
C GLY A 494 1.30 -16.39 1.05
N HIS A 495 2.44 -16.67 0.42
CA HIS A 495 3.43 -15.68 -0.02
C HIS A 495 3.48 -15.68 -1.55
N VAL A 496 3.50 -14.52 -2.19
CA VAL A 496 3.65 -14.38 -3.65
C VAL A 496 4.83 -13.49 -3.98
N VAL A 497 5.51 -13.81 -5.08
CA VAL A 497 6.62 -13.00 -5.59
C VAL A 497 6.16 -12.34 -6.88
N LEU A 498 6.53 -11.09 -7.13
CA LEU A 498 6.23 -10.36 -8.36
C LEU A 498 7.53 -9.88 -8.98
N PHE A 499 7.66 -9.98 -10.31
CA PHE A 499 8.83 -9.46 -11.03
C PHE A 499 8.40 -8.64 -12.25
N PRO A 500 8.29 -7.30 -12.11
CA PRO A 500 7.91 -6.39 -13.18
C PRO A 500 9.03 -6.17 -14.20
N LEU A 501 8.64 -5.77 -15.42
CA LEU A 501 9.53 -5.07 -16.32
C LEU A 501 9.85 -3.67 -15.75
N PRO A 502 11.11 -3.20 -15.83
CA PRO A 502 11.56 -1.93 -15.24
C PRO A 502 11.18 -0.71 -16.09
N PHE A 503 9.94 -0.67 -16.57
CA PHE A 503 9.37 0.44 -17.33
C PHE A 503 8.08 0.88 -16.65
N GLN A 504 7.84 2.20 -16.55
CA GLN A 504 6.75 2.76 -15.75
C GLN A 504 5.37 2.16 -16.06
N GLY A 505 5.06 1.93 -17.34
CA GLY A 505 3.79 1.32 -17.77
C GLY A 505 3.59 -0.12 -17.32
N HIS A 506 4.65 -0.82 -16.91
CA HIS A 506 4.62 -2.20 -16.43
C HIS A 506 4.84 -2.29 -14.91
N LEU A 507 5.78 -1.48 -14.39
CA LEU A 507 6.08 -1.42 -12.97
C LEU A 507 4.88 -0.93 -12.16
N SER A 508 4.21 0.15 -12.60
CA SER A 508 3.05 0.72 -11.89
C SER A 508 1.92 -0.28 -11.67
N PRO A 509 1.37 -0.96 -12.70
CA PRO A 509 0.32 -1.94 -12.50
C PRO A 509 0.78 -3.16 -11.70
N MET A 510 2.06 -3.56 -11.78
CA MET A 510 2.57 -4.66 -10.96
C MET A 510 2.59 -4.31 -9.47
N LEU A 511 3.02 -3.10 -9.10
CA LEU A 511 3.01 -2.61 -7.72
C LEU A 511 1.57 -2.45 -7.20
N GLN A 512 0.67 -1.95 -8.04
CA GLN A 512 -0.75 -1.85 -7.71
C GLN A 512 -1.39 -3.23 -7.50
N LEU A 513 -1.07 -4.23 -8.33
CA LEU A 513 -1.50 -5.61 -8.13
C LEU A 513 -0.90 -6.21 -6.85
N ALA A 514 0.39 -5.98 -6.57
CA ALA A 514 1.05 -6.43 -5.36
C ALA A 514 0.34 -5.92 -4.10
N GLY A 515 0.03 -4.62 -4.05
CA GLY A 515 -0.73 -4.04 -2.95
C GLY A 515 -2.16 -4.59 -2.85
N ALA A 516 -2.82 -4.86 -3.98
CA ALA A 516 -4.17 -5.44 -3.99
C ALA A 516 -4.20 -6.90 -3.52
N LEU A 517 -3.14 -7.66 -3.76
CA LEU A 517 -2.93 -9.02 -3.23
C LEU A 517 -2.58 -8.96 -1.74
N HIS A 518 -1.75 -8.00 -1.32
CA HIS A 518 -1.40 -7.77 0.08
C HIS A 518 -2.64 -7.45 0.92
N ALA A 519 -3.50 -6.56 0.43
CA ALA A 519 -4.78 -6.20 1.07
C ALA A 519 -5.73 -7.40 1.26
N ARG A 520 -5.45 -8.55 0.61
CA ARG A 520 -6.20 -9.81 0.73
C ARG A 520 -5.50 -10.86 1.59
N GLY A 521 -4.48 -10.47 2.34
CA GLY A 521 -3.78 -11.31 3.30
C GLY A 521 -2.71 -12.21 2.68
N LEU A 522 -2.16 -11.85 1.52
CA LEU A 522 -0.94 -12.48 0.98
C LEU A 522 0.28 -11.66 1.37
N ALA A 523 1.37 -12.32 1.76
CA ALA A 523 2.68 -11.65 1.76
C ALA A 523 3.11 -11.44 0.30
N ALA A 524 3.66 -10.28 -0.04
CA ALA A 524 4.04 -9.94 -1.41
C ALA A 524 5.49 -9.41 -1.45
N THR A 525 6.33 -10.07 -2.25
CA THR A 525 7.73 -9.67 -2.47
C THR A 525 7.93 -9.25 -3.93
N VAL A 526 8.43 -8.05 -4.18
CA VAL A 526 8.73 -7.54 -5.51
C VAL A 526 10.23 -7.69 -5.80
N LEU A 527 10.56 -8.50 -6.80
CA LEU A 527 11.90 -8.56 -7.37
C LEU A 527 12.11 -7.36 -8.28
N HIS A 528 13.27 -6.72 -8.21
CA HIS A 528 13.57 -5.58 -9.09
C HIS A 528 15.02 -5.58 -9.57
N THR A 529 15.25 -4.86 -10.67
CA THR A 529 16.60 -4.55 -11.18
C THR A 529 17.06 -3.19 -10.67
N ALA A 530 18.36 -2.88 -10.78
CA ALA A 530 18.87 -1.54 -10.48
C ALA A 530 18.46 -0.50 -11.53
N TYR A 531 18.17 -0.95 -12.76
CA TYR A 531 17.62 -0.09 -13.80
C TYR A 531 16.16 0.24 -13.45
N ASN A 532 15.84 1.52 -13.25
CA ASN A 532 14.52 1.99 -12.79
C ASN A 532 14.01 1.22 -11.57
N ALA A 533 14.85 1.09 -10.54
CA ALA A 533 14.45 0.45 -9.29
C ALA A 533 13.24 1.19 -8.68
N PRO A 534 12.21 0.46 -8.22
CA PRO A 534 11.11 1.06 -7.49
C PRO A 534 11.62 1.64 -6.17
N ASP A 535 10.98 2.72 -5.72
CA ASP A 535 11.19 3.23 -4.38
C ASP A 535 10.49 2.32 -3.37
N ALA A 536 11.26 1.59 -2.57
CA ALA A 536 10.73 0.69 -1.56
C ALA A 536 10.00 1.45 -0.44
N ALA A 537 10.43 2.68 -0.12
CA ALA A 537 9.78 3.53 0.88
C ALA A 537 8.38 3.97 0.43
N ALA A 538 8.13 3.99 -0.89
CA ALA A 538 6.82 4.27 -1.47
C ALA A 538 5.80 3.13 -1.26
N HIS A 539 6.26 1.93 -0.85
CA HIS A 539 5.45 0.72 -0.72
C HIS A 539 5.83 -0.12 0.51
N PRO A 540 5.71 0.43 1.74
CA PRO A 540 6.17 -0.23 2.98
C PRO A 540 5.45 -1.55 3.29
N GLU A 541 4.28 -1.78 2.70
CA GLU A 541 3.50 -3.02 2.80
C GLU A 541 4.08 -4.19 1.99
N LEU A 542 5.00 -3.91 1.06
CA LEU A 542 5.62 -4.90 0.17
C LEU A 542 7.09 -5.11 0.55
N ALA A 543 7.59 -6.34 0.40
CA ALA A 543 9.02 -6.60 0.48
C ALA A 543 9.67 -6.34 -0.89
N PHE A 544 10.90 -5.82 -0.92
CA PHE A 544 11.66 -5.62 -2.16
C PHE A 544 12.97 -6.38 -2.12
N VAL A 545 13.29 -7.07 -3.21
CA VAL A 545 14.54 -7.81 -3.35
C VAL A 545 15.19 -7.47 -4.68
N ALA A 546 16.37 -6.85 -4.60
CA ALA A 546 17.19 -6.63 -5.78
C ALA A 546 17.74 -7.97 -6.28
N VAL A 547 17.61 -8.25 -7.59
CA VAL A 547 18.21 -9.46 -8.16
C VAL A 547 19.76 -9.33 -8.17
N PRO A 548 20.52 -10.39 -7.80
CA PRO A 548 21.98 -10.39 -7.87
C PRO A 548 22.47 -9.96 -9.26
N SER A 549 23.58 -9.23 -9.39
CA SER A 549 24.06 -8.71 -10.70
C SER A 549 23.18 -7.65 -11.37
N ALA A 550 22.37 -6.91 -10.60
CA ALA A 550 21.58 -5.77 -11.07
C ALA A 550 22.40 -4.76 -11.92
N ASP A 551 23.68 -4.56 -11.61
CA ASP A 551 24.58 -3.68 -12.38
C ASP A 551 24.92 -4.22 -13.78
N ALA A 552 25.01 -5.54 -13.95
CA ALA A 552 25.27 -6.14 -15.26
C ALA A 552 24.05 -6.00 -16.17
N ILE A 553 22.86 -6.15 -15.59
CA ILE A 553 21.58 -5.91 -16.27
C ILE A 553 21.45 -4.44 -16.64
N ALA A 554 21.76 -3.51 -15.72
CA ALA A 554 21.72 -2.07 -15.99
C ALA A 554 22.68 -1.67 -17.11
N ARG A 555 23.90 -2.23 -17.15
CA ARG A 555 24.85 -2.02 -18.25
C ARG A 555 24.34 -2.56 -19.59
N ALA A 556 23.74 -3.76 -19.60
CA ALA A 556 23.17 -4.34 -20.81
C ALA A 556 22.02 -3.48 -21.37
N LEU A 557 21.16 -2.96 -20.48
CA LEU A 557 20.06 -2.06 -20.82
C LEU A 557 20.53 -0.68 -21.29
N ALA A 558 21.61 -0.15 -20.71
CA ALA A 558 22.22 1.11 -21.13
C ALA A 558 22.92 1.01 -22.50
N ALA A 559 23.49 -0.16 -22.82
CA ALA A 559 24.16 -0.43 -24.09
C ALA A 559 23.19 -0.77 -25.23
N ALA A 560 21.97 -1.21 -24.91
CA ALA A 560 20.95 -1.53 -25.90
C ALA A 560 20.47 -0.26 -26.64
N PRO A 561 20.04 -0.39 -27.91
CA PRO A 561 19.37 0.69 -28.63
C PRO A 561 18.23 1.30 -27.81
N ARG A 562 17.91 2.59 -28.05
CA ARG A 562 16.81 3.29 -27.34
C ARG A 562 15.41 2.71 -27.61
N ASP A 563 15.31 1.74 -28.52
CA ASP A 563 14.09 0.98 -28.79
C ASP A 563 13.68 0.09 -27.60
N GLY A 564 12.38 0.08 -27.29
CA GLY A 564 11.84 -0.64 -26.12
C GLY A 564 11.95 -2.16 -26.25
N ILE A 565 11.76 -2.72 -27.45
CA ILE A 565 11.84 -4.17 -27.71
C ILE A 565 13.28 -4.65 -27.51
N ALA A 566 14.25 -3.91 -28.04
CA ALA A 566 15.67 -4.21 -27.88
C ALA A 566 16.08 -4.25 -26.40
N LYS A 567 15.59 -3.30 -25.59
CA LYS A 567 15.83 -3.29 -24.13
C LYS A 567 15.21 -4.48 -23.41
N ILE A 568 13.96 -4.84 -23.73
CA ILE A 568 13.29 -6.02 -23.14
C ILE A 568 14.08 -7.30 -23.48
N MET A 569 14.58 -7.43 -24.70
CA MET A 569 15.37 -8.59 -25.09
C MET A 569 16.74 -8.64 -24.43
N ALA A 570 17.43 -7.49 -24.31
CA ALA A 570 18.68 -7.40 -23.56
C ALA A 570 18.49 -7.78 -22.08
N LEU A 571 17.40 -7.35 -21.46
CA LEU A 571 17.04 -7.73 -20.10
C LEU A 571 16.85 -9.25 -19.96
N ASN A 572 16.03 -9.87 -20.81
CA ASN A 572 15.80 -11.32 -20.76
C ASN A 572 17.10 -12.11 -20.97
N ALA A 573 17.93 -11.72 -21.95
CA ALA A 573 19.22 -12.36 -22.19
C ALA A 573 20.17 -12.21 -20.99
N ALA A 574 20.19 -11.04 -20.34
CA ALA A 574 21.01 -10.80 -19.15
C ALA A 574 20.52 -11.61 -17.93
N ILE A 575 19.20 -11.72 -17.73
CA ILE A 575 18.61 -12.55 -16.67
C ILE A 575 19.01 -14.02 -16.87
N GLU A 576 18.89 -14.55 -18.09
CA GLU A 576 19.24 -15.93 -18.39
C GLU A 576 20.74 -16.19 -18.26
N ALA A 577 21.59 -15.32 -18.80
CA ALA A 577 23.04 -15.51 -18.79
C ALA A 577 23.64 -15.44 -17.38
N SER A 578 23.08 -14.58 -16.51
CA SER A 578 23.58 -14.41 -15.14
C SER A 578 22.98 -15.41 -14.15
N GLY A 579 21.83 -16.02 -14.45
CA GLY A 579 21.09 -16.86 -13.51
C GLY A 579 20.51 -16.10 -12.31
N CYS A 580 20.58 -14.77 -12.29
CA CYS A 580 20.27 -13.94 -11.12
C CYS A 580 18.84 -14.10 -10.60
N ALA A 581 17.86 -14.21 -11.51
CA ALA A 581 16.47 -14.41 -11.13
C ALA A 581 16.29 -15.79 -10.46
N ARG A 582 16.99 -16.83 -10.96
CA ARG A 582 16.97 -18.16 -10.37
C ARG A 582 17.55 -18.12 -8.96
N ASP A 583 18.67 -17.45 -8.77
CA ASP A 583 19.34 -17.37 -7.46
C ASP A 583 18.49 -16.57 -6.44
N ALA A 584 17.89 -15.46 -6.86
CA ALA A 584 16.97 -14.68 -6.02
C ALA A 584 15.75 -15.51 -5.60
N LEU A 585 15.11 -16.20 -6.55
CA LEU A 585 13.98 -17.08 -6.29
C LEU A 585 14.37 -18.27 -5.41
N ALA A 586 15.55 -18.88 -5.62
CA ALA A 586 16.04 -20.00 -4.82
C ALA A 586 16.29 -19.59 -3.36
N SER A 587 16.80 -18.37 -3.14
CA SER A 587 16.95 -17.79 -1.80
C SER A 587 15.60 -17.67 -1.09
N LEU A 588 14.59 -17.09 -1.77
CA LEU A 588 13.23 -16.95 -1.23
C LEU A 588 12.56 -18.32 -0.97
N MET A 589 12.78 -19.29 -1.85
CA MET A 589 12.27 -20.67 -1.72
C MET A 589 12.90 -21.46 -0.56
N SER A 590 14.09 -21.04 -0.11
CA SER A 590 14.81 -21.64 1.02
C SER A 590 14.43 -21.04 2.38
N GLY A 591 13.67 -19.95 2.37
CA GLY A 591 13.18 -19.28 3.58
C GLY A 591 12.03 -20.02 4.29
N PRO A 592 11.60 -19.52 5.47
CA PRO A 592 10.55 -20.14 6.28
C PRO A 592 9.15 -20.07 5.63
N GLU A 593 8.93 -19.16 4.67
CA GLU A 593 7.66 -18.98 3.95
C GLU A 593 7.87 -19.11 2.44
N ARG A 594 7.59 -20.30 1.90
CA ARG A 594 7.76 -20.57 0.47
C ARG A 594 6.76 -19.78 -0.38
N PRO A 595 7.22 -19.08 -1.44
CA PRO A 595 6.32 -18.50 -2.42
C PRO A 595 5.39 -19.54 -3.05
N ALA A 596 4.11 -19.19 -3.17
CA ALA A 596 3.08 -19.99 -3.83
C ALA A 596 3.19 -19.87 -5.36
N CYS A 597 3.52 -18.68 -5.88
CA CYS A 597 3.74 -18.43 -7.30
C CYS A 597 4.60 -17.18 -7.53
N LEU A 598 5.10 -17.06 -8.77
CA LEU A 598 5.72 -15.85 -9.29
C LEU A 598 4.79 -15.15 -10.30
N VAL A 599 4.45 -13.88 -10.05
CA VAL A 599 3.73 -13.02 -11.00
C VAL A 599 4.74 -12.27 -11.87
N ILE A 600 4.64 -12.40 -13.19
CA ILE A 600 5.57 -11.78 -14.15
C ILE A 600 4.84 -11.05 -15.25
N ASP A 601 5.53 -10.12 -15.90
CA ASP A 601 5.06 -9.54 -17.16
C ASP A 601 5.13 -10.57 -18.30
N ALA A 602 4.23 -10.48 -19.27
CA ALA A 602 4.20 -11.38 -20.43
C ALA A 602 5.50 -11.33 -21.27
N ALA A 603 6.20 -10.20 -21.24
CA ALA A 603 7.46 -10.01 -21.96
C ALA A 603 8.73 -10.41 -21.15
N LEU A 604 8.59 -11.21 -20.08
CA LEU A 604 9.70 -11.64 -19.22
C LEU A 604 9.93 -13.18 -19.18
N PRO A 605 10.10 -13.87 -20.32
CA PRO A 605 10.32 -15.33 -20.37
C PRO A 605 11.55 -15.81 -19.60
N GLY A 606 12.60 -14.99 -19.46
CA GLY A 606 13.78 -15.34 -18.68
C GLY A 606 13.46 -15.59 -17.20
N ALA A 607 12.56 -14.80 -16.63
CA ALA A 607 12.08 -15.00 -15.25
C ALA A 607 11.16 -16.24 -15.14
N GLN A 608 10.34 -16.50 -16.17
CA GLN A 608 9.51 -17.71 -16.21
C GLN A 608 10.37 -18.98 -16.21
N LYS A 609 11.43 -19.01 -17.03
CA LYS A 609 12.37 -20.12 -17.09
C LYS A 609 13.05 -20.36 -15.73
N ALA A 610 13.51 -19.28 -15.08
CA ALA A 610 14.10 -19.35 -13.74
C ALA A 610 13.12 -19.92 -12.68
N ALA A 611 11.84 -19.55 -12.73
CA ALA A 611 10.82 -20.10 -11.84
C ALA A 611 10.52 -21.57 -12.14
N ALA A 612 10.46 -21.95 -13.42
CA ALA A 612 10.24 -23.33 -13.86
C ALA A 612 11.35 -24.28 -13.39
N GLU A 613 12.62 -23.85 -13.42
CA GLU A 613 13.76 -24.61 -12.88
C GLU A 613 13.64 -24.91 -11.38
N LEU A 614 12.87 -24.10 -10.64
CA LEU A 614 12.61 -24.26 -9.20
C LEU A 614 11.23 -24.87 -8.90
N GLY A 615 10.46 -25.23 -9.94
CA GLY A 615 9.09 -25.74 -9.78
C GLY A 615 8.08 -24.72 -9.23
N LEU A 616 8.37 -23.42 -9.34
CA LEU A 616 7.49 -22.35 -8.88
C LEU A 616 6.51 -21.97 -10.02
N PRO A 617 5.18 -22.10 -9.84
CA PRO A 617 4.22 -21.75 -10.89
C PRO A 617 4.24 -20.25 -11.17
N THR A 618 3.99 -19.89 -12.43
CA THR A 618 3.95 -18.48 -12.86
C THR A 618 2.54 -18.03 -13.17
N ILE A 619 2.22 -16.78 -12.83
CA ILE A 619 1.02 -16.07 -13.27
C ILE A 619 1.47 -14.89 -14.10
N VAL A 620 0.85 -14.67 -15.26
CA VAL A 620 1.24 -13.57 -16.17
C VAL A 620 0.32 -12.37 -15.96
N LEU A 621 0.89 -11.18 -15.80
CA LEU A 621 0.17 -9.91 -15.85
C LEU A 621 0.29 -9.32 -17.25
N HIS A 622 -0.85 -9.09 -17.91
CA HIS A 622 -0.94 -8.24 -19.10
C HIS A 622 -1.29 -6.82 -18.69
N THR A 623 -0.39 -5.90 -19.06
CA THR A 623 -0.47 -4.47 -18.81
C THR A 623 -1.13 -3.70 -19.95
N GLY A 624 -1.61 -4.41 -20.98
CA GLY A 624 -2.44 -3.90 -22.06
C GLY A 624 -3.90 -4.37 -21.96
N SER A 625 -4.75 -3.89 -22.87
CA SER A 625 -6.16 -4.26 -22.96
C SER A 625 -6.39 -5.73 -23.34
N ALA A 626 -7.57 -6.27 -23.07
CA ALA A 626 -7.93 -7.62 -23.51
C ALA A 626 -7.91 -7.70 -25.05
N ALA A 627 -8.33 -6.65 -25.75
CA ALA A 627 -8.24 -6.53 -27.19
C ALA A 627 -6.78 -6.62 -27.71
N ALA A 628 -5.86 -5.90 -27.08
CA ALA A 628 -4.44 -5.94 -27.43
C ALA A 628 -3.83 -7.31 -27.15
N PHE A 629 -4.19 -7.93 -26.03
CA PHE A 629 -3.74 -9.28 -25.68
C PHE A 629 -4.17 -10.31 -26.73
N ARG A 630 -5.46 -10.32 -27.10
CA ARG A 630 -5.97 -11.20 -28.16
C ARG A 630 -5.28 -10.95 -29.49
N LEU A 631 -5.05 -9.67 -29.82
CA LEU A 631 -4.37 -9.27 -31.05
C LEU A 631 -2.96 -9.85 -31.13
N PHE A 632 -2.15 -9.70 -30.06
CA PHE A 632 -0.77 -10.19 -30.03
C PHE A 632 -0.67 -11.72 -30.22
N ARG A 633 -1.64 -12.49 -29.72
CA ARG A 633 -1.69 -13.95 -29.94
C ARG A 633 -2.11 -14.33 -31.37
N SER A 634 -2.77 -13.43 -32.08
CA SER A 634 -3.36 -13.67 -33.40
C SER A 634 -2.40 -13.38 -34.58
N TYR A 635 -1.16 -12.95 -34.32
CA TYR A 635 -0.22 -12.52 -35.38
C TYR A 635 0.12 -13.59 -36.41
N ALA A 636 0.19 -14.86 -35.99
CA ALA A 636 0.38 -15.97 -36.93
C ALA A 636 -0.80 -16.06 -37.91
N MET A 637 -2.03 -15.97 -37.41
CA MET A 637 -3.25 -15.97 -38.22
C MET A 637 -3.34 -14.73 -39.12
N LEU A 638 -2.99 -13.55 -38.60
CA LEU A 638 -3.01 -12.30 -39.38
C LEU A 638 -2.03 -12.34 -40.57
N ARG A 639 -0.87 -12.99 -40.39
CA ARG A 639 0.09 -13.25 -41.48
C ARG A 639 -0.45 -14.27 -42.48
N GLU A 640 -1.03 -15.38 -42.00
CA GLU A 640 -1.62 -16.42 -42.86
C GLU A 640 -2.74 -15.88 -43.74
N LYS A 641 -3.60 -15.00 -43.20
CA LYS A 641 -4.71 -14.36 -43.92
C LYS A 641 -4.30 -13.15 -44.77
N GLY A 642 -3.01 -12.81 -44.78
CA GLY A 642 -2.45 -11.76 -45.61
C GLY A 642 -2.78 -10.33 -45.15
N TYR A 643 -3.09 -10.14 -43.87
CA TYR A 643 -3.24 -8.80 -43.29
C TYR A 643 -1.87 -8.14 -43.00
N LEU A 644 -0.85 -8.96 -42.72
CA LEU A 644 0.52 -8.51 -42.46
C LEU A 644 1.52 -9.22 -43.41
N PRO A 645 2.57 -8.52 -43.88
CA PRO A 645 2.87 -7.10 -43.67
C PRO A 645 1.84 -6.19 -44.38
N ALA A 646 1.54 -5.04 -43.77
CA ALA A 646 0.46 -4.16 -44.21
C ALA A 646 0.84 -3.41 -45.50
N LYS A 647 -0.01 -3.50 -46.52
CA LYS A 647 0.12 -2.70 -47.75
C LYS A 647 -0.65 -1.39 -47.64
N GLU A 648 -0.10 -0.32 -48.20
CA GLU A 648 -0.71 1.02 -48.18
C GLU A 648 -2.14 1.02 -48.73
N SER A 649 -2.39 0.28 -49.81
CA SER A 649 -3.72 0.17 -50.44
C SER A 649 -4.74 -0.60 -49.59
N GLU A 650 -4.30 -1.36 -48.58
CA GLU A 650 -5.14 -2.23 -47.76
C GLU A 650 -5.33 -1.69 -46.33
N LEU A 651 -4.78 -0.52 -45.97
CA LEU A 651 -4.83 0.02 -44.60
C LEU A 651 -6.23 0.16 -44.00
N ASN A 652 -7.24 0.42 -44.84
CA ASN A 652 -8.63 0.54 -44.41
C ASN A 652 -9.41 -0.79 -44.42
N ARG A 653 -8.79 -1.89 -44.87
CA ARG A 653 -9.41 -3.21 -44.93
C ARG A 653 -9.76 -3.67 -43.50
N PRO A 654 -11.03 -4.03 -43.23
CA PRO A 654 -11.43 -4.62 -41.96
C PRO A 654 -10.72 -5.95 -41.70
N VAL A 655 -10.40 -6.20 -40.42
CA VAL A 655 -9.92 -7.48 -39.93
C VAL A 655 -11.15 -8.25 -39.44
N GLU A 656 -11.69 -9.10 -40.31
CA GLU A 656 -12.99 -9.76 -40.12
C GLU A 656 -13.05 -10.63 -38.86
N GLU A 657 -11.90 -11.17 -38.45
CA GLU A 657 -11.77 -12.02 -37.26
C GLU A 657 -11.75 -11.23 -35.96
N MET A 658 -11.44 -9.93 -36.02
CA MET A 658 -11.22 -9.06 -34.87
C MET A 658 -11.85 -7.68 -35.05
N PRO A 659 -13.18 -7.58 -35.27
CA PRO A 659 -13.85 -6.29 -35.31
C PRO A 659 -13.68 -5.56 -33.96
N PRO A 660 -13.51 -4.21 -33.95
CA PRO A 660 -13.65 -3.29 -35.07
C PRO A 660 -12.34 -2.98 -35.82
N LEU A 661 -11.30 -3.80 -35.70
CA LEU A 661 -9.96 -3.48 -36.20
C LEU A 661 -9.89 -3.45 -37.73
N ARG A 662 -9.01 -2.58 -38.23
CA ARG A 662 -8.57 -2.52 -39.63
C ARG A 662 -7.07 -2.79 -39.71
N VAL A 663 -6.55 -3.04 -40.90
CA VAL A 663 -5.11 -3.29 -41.12
C VAL A 663 -4.24 -2.15 -40.57
N SER A 664 -4.68 -0.89 -40.64
CA SER A 664 -3.97 0.27 -40.08
C SER A 664 -3.93 0.33 -38.55
N ASP A 665 -4.76 -0.44 -37.86
CA ASP A 665 -4.78 -0.53 -36.40
C ASP A 665 -3.84 -1.64 -35.89
N LEU A 666 -3.31 -2.48 -36.79
CA LEU A 666 -2.38 -3.55 -36.46
C LEU A 666 -0.98 -2.98 -36.25
N PHE A 667 -0.30 -3.44 -35.21
CA PHE A 667 1.14 -3.25 -35.09
C PHE A 667 1.82 -4.09 -36.19
N ASP A 668 2.59 -3.49 -37.09
CA ASP A 668 3.24 -4.21 -38.19
C ASP A 668 4.76 -4.37 -37.92
N PRO A 669 5.23 -5.58 -37.56
CA PRO A 669 6.64 -5.83 -37.26
C PRO A 669 7.59 -5.46 -38.40
N SER A 670 7.15 -5.51 -39.66
CA SER A 670 8.03 -5.21 -40.81
C SER A 670 8.36 -3.73 -40.94
N LYS A 671 7.65 -2.85 -40.23
CA LYS A 671 7.90 -1.40 -40.21
C LYS A 671 8.93 -0.97 -39.17
N TYR A 672 9.45 -1.92 -38.38
CA TYR A 672 10.47 -1.67 -37.36
C TYR A 672 11.87 -1.99 -37.87
N PHE A 673 12.88 -1.34 -37.29
CA PHE A 673 14.29 -1.49 -37.68
C PHE A 673 14.79 -2.95 -37.58
N ASN A 674 14.17 -3.76 -36.73
CA ASN A 674 14.46 -5.19 -36.61
C ASN A 674 13.17 -6.01 -36.54
N GLU A 675 12.64 -6.40 -37.70
CA GLU A 675 11.42 -7.21 -37.83
C GLU A 675 11.52 -8.55 -37.07
N GLU A 676 12.67 -9.22 -37.16
CA GLU A 676 12.87 -10.53 -36.50
C GLU A 676 12.71 -10.41 -34.98
N MET A 677 13.27 -9.33 -34.42
CA MET A 677 13.17 -9.02 -32.99
C MET A 677 11.73 -8.73 -32.56
N ALA A 678 10.99 -7.95 -33.36
CA ALA A 678 9.58 -7.66 -33.10
C ALA A 678 8.68 -8.91 -33.19
N ASN A 679 8.95 -9.82 -34.12
CA ASN A 679 8.23 -11.09 -34.18
C ASN A 679 8.58 -12.00 -32.99
N LYS A 680 9.86 -12.04 -32.60
CA LYS A 680 10.32 -12.85 -31.49
C LYS A 680 9.67 -12.46 -30.17
N ILE A 681 9.52 -11.16 -29.90
CA ILE A 681 8.87 -10.73 -28.65
C ILE A 681 7.37 -11.07 -28.60
N LEU A 682 6.66 -11.00 -29.74
CA LEU A 682 5.25 -11.41 -29.83
C LEU A 682 5.07 -12.92 -29.58
N ALA A 683 5.96 -13.73 -30.17
CA ALA A 683 5.98 -15.17 -29.97
C ALA A 683 6.27 -15.52 -28.49
N LEU A 684 7.30 -14.89 -27.91
CA LEU A 684 7.68 -15.10 -26.51
C LEU A 684 6.57 -14.68 -25.54
N SER A 685 5.87 -13.58 -25.78
CA SER A 685 4.74 -13.13 -24.94
C SER A 685 3.58 -14.14 -24.97
N THR A 686 3.28 -14.68 -26.16
CA THR A 686 2.26 -15.72 -26.34
C THR A 686 2.65 -17.02 -25.65
N GLU A 687 3.90 -17.46 -25.81
CA GLU A 687 4.46 -18.65 -25.18
C GLU A 687 4.48 -18.51 -23.65
N THR A 688 4.94 -17.37 -23.14
CA THR A 688 5.02 -17.08 -21.69
C THR A 688 3.64 -17.22 -21.05
N THR A 689 2.62 -16.67 -21.70
CA THR A 689 1.24 -16.79 -21.20
C THR A 689 0.72 -18.22 -21.28
N THR A 690 1.03 -18.94 -22.36
CA THR A 690 0.57 -20.33 -22.59
C THR A 690 1.22 -21.32 -21.61
N ASN A 691 2.43 -21.02 -21.14
CA ASN A 691 3.16 -21.82 -20.16
C ASN A 691 2.89 -21.40 -18.70
N SER A 692 1.96 -20.46 -18.48
CA SER A 692 1.60 -19.97 -17.14
C SER A 692 0.48 -20.80 -16.49
N SER A 693 0.37 -20.69 -15.18
CA SER A 693 -0.71 -21.28 -14.38
C SER A 693 -1.98 -20.42 -14.34
N GLY A 694 -1.95 -19.23 -14.92
CA GLY A 694 -3.05 -18.28 -14.93
C GLY A 694 -2.60 -16.92 -15.45
N THR A 695 -3.56 -16.10 -15.90
CA THR A 695 -3.26 -14.78 -16.44
C THR A 695 -4.19 -13.71 -15.88
N VAL A 696 -3.62 -12.57 -15.52
CA VAL A 696 -4.30 -11.36 -15.05
C VAL A 696 -4.27 -10.36 -16.18
N VAL A 697 -5.43 -9.80 -16.51
CA VAL A 697 -5.56 -8.70 -17.48
C VAL A 697 -6.02 -7.47 -16.69
N ASN A 698 -5.28 -6.37 -16.77
CA ASN A 698 -5.64 -5.10 -16.12
C ASN A 698 -6.86 -4.50 -16.83
N THR A 699 -8.06 -5.05 -16.63
CA THR A 699 -9.31 -4.60 -17.26
C THR A 699 -10.49 -5.06 -16.41
N PHE A 700 -11.71 -4.69 -16.78
CA PHE A 700 -12.92 -5.13 -16.09
C PHE A 700 -13.96 -5.64 -17.07
N GLU A 701 -14.77 -6.60 -16.63
CA GLU A 701 -15.72 -7.34 -17.48
C GLU A 701 -16.62 -6.43 -18.31
N ALA A 702 -17.17 -5.38 -17.70
CA ALA A 702 -18.12 -4.49 -18.38
C ALA A 702 -17.50 -3.64 -19.50
N LEU A 703 -16.17 -3.57 -19.63
CA LEU A 703 -15.48 -2.82 -20.69
C LEU A 703 -15.22 -3.66 -21.94
N GLU A 704 -14.77 -4.90 -21.75
CA GLU A 704 -14.19 -5.75 -22.80
C GLU A 704 -14.78 -7.17 -22.83
N THR A 705 -16.06 -7.34 -22.49
CA THR A 705 -16.72 -8.66 -22.40
C THR A 705 -16.52 -9.56 -23.64
N PRO A 706 -16.61 -9.07 -24.91
CA PRO A 706 -16.40 -9.91 -26.09
C PRO A 706 -14.96 -10.41 -26.20
N GLU A 707 -13.98 -9.54 -25.94
CA GLU A 707 -12.56 -9.88 -26.04
C GLU A 707 -12.14 -10.81 -24.92
N LEU A 708 -12.58 -10.57 -23.68
CA LEU A 708 -12.34 -11.46 -22.55
C LEU A 708 -12.92 -12.86 -22.76
N ARG A 709 -14.09 -12.98 -23.41
CA ARG A 709 -14.66 -14.28 -23.80
C ARG A 709 -13.77 -14.98 -24.83
N SER A 710 -13.38 -14.27 -25.89
CA SER A 710 -12.53 -14.83 -26.94
C SER A 710 -11.18 -15.30 -26.39
N VAL A 711 -10.56 -14.50 -25.52
CA VAL A 711 -9.31 -14.86 -24.83
C VAL A 711 -9.47 -16.13 -23.99
N ARG A 712 -10.58 -16.26 -23.25
CA ARG A 712 -10.86 -17.47 -22.44
C ARG A 712 -11.07 -18.70 -23.31
N ASP A 713 -11.78 -18.55 -24.42
CA ASP A 713 -12.04 -19.64 -25.36
C ASP A 713 -10.73 -20.09 -26.04
N GLU A 714 -9.85 -19.15 -26.41
CA GLU A 714 -8.56 -19.41 -27.04
C GLU A 714 -7.53 -20.05 -26.09
N LEU A 715 -7.50 -19.63 -24.82
CA LEU A 715 -6.64 -20.21 -23.79
C LEU A 715 -7.18 -21.54 -23.24
N GLY A 716 -8.48 -21.77 -23.41
CA GLY A 716 -9.18 -22.96 -22.93
C GLY A 716 -9.34 -23.00 -21.41
N ALA A 717 -9.95 -24.08 -20.90
CA ALA A 717 -10.21 -24.26 -19.48
C ALA A 717 -8.95 -24.45 -18.61
N THR A 718 -7.77 -24.60 -19.25
CA THR A 718 -6.49 -24.88 -18.59
C THR A 718 -5.81 -23.66 -17.99
N ILE A 719 -6.04 -22.45 -18.54
CA ILE A 719 -5.40 -21.22 -18.06
C ILE A 719 -6.49 -20.22 -17.65
N PRO A 720 -6.74 -20.03 -16.35
CA PRO A 720 -7.77 -19.09 -15.90
C PRO A 720 -7.37 -17.64 -16.22
N VAL A 721 -8.36 -16.86 -16.66
CA VAL A 721 -8.22 -15.44 -17.04
C VAL A 721 -8.95 -14.56 -16.05
N PHE A 722 -8.20 -13.73 -15.33
CA PHE A 722 -8.70 -12.82 -14.30
C PHE A 722 -8.69 -11.37 -14.82
N ALA A 723 -9.87 -10.82 -15.09
CA ALA A 723 -10.03 -9.40 -15.41
C ALA A 723 -10.04 -8.58 -14.11
N ILE A 724 -8.90 -8.00 -13.76
CA ILE A 724 -8.69 -7.27 -12.50
C ILE A 724 -8.26 -5.85 -12.82
N GLY A 725 -9.21 -4.92 -12.80
CA GLY A 725 -8.93 -3.51 -13.03
C GLY A 725 -10.11 -2.59 -12.73
N PRO A 726 -9.88 -1.26 -12.73
CA PRO A 726 -8.57 -0.64 -12.89
C PRO A 726 -7.67 -0.80 -11.65
N LEU A 727 -6.44 -1.30 -11.84
CA LEU A 727 -5.52 -1.64 -10.73
C LEU A 727 -5.19 -0.43 -9.82
N HIS A 728 -5.07 0.76 -10.40
CA HIS A 728 -4.74 2.00 -9.66
C HIS A 728 -5.83 2.46 -8.67
N LYS A 729 -6.98 1.79 -8.60
CA LYS A 729 -8.05 2.05 -7.62
C LYS A 729 -8.34 0.86 -6.69
N LEU A 730 -7.55 -0.22 -6.78
CA LEU A 730 -7.66 -1.38 -5.89
C LEU A 730 -6.84 -1.22 -4.61
N THR A 731 -6.01 -0.18 -4.52
CA THR A 731 -5.23 0.17 -3.34
C THR A 731 -5.40 1.66 -3.07
N SER A 732 -5.24 2.08 -1.81
CA SER A 732 -5.17 3.48 -1.41
C SER A 732 -3.89 4.20 -1.87
N ASN A 733 -2.93 3.45 -2.44
CA ASN A 733 -1.58 3.90 -2.80
C ASN A 733 -1.38 4.14 -4.31
N GLY A 734 -2.45 4.33 -5.10
CA GLY A 734 -2.39 4.43 -6.56
C GLY A 734 -1.40 5.47 -7.13
N ASP A 735 -1.13 6.53 -6.36
CA ASP A 735 -0.29 7.68 -6.77
C ASP A 735 1.22 7.46 -6.52
N ARG A 736 1.61 6.42 -5.75
CA ARG A 736 2.99 6.16 -5.30
C ARG A 736 3.84 5.31 -6.25
N SER A 737 3.29 4.87 -7.37
CA SER A 737 3.96 3.94 -8.29
C SER A 737 4.75 4.61 -9.42
N SER A 738 4.84 5.94 -9.44
CA SER A 738 5.56 6.71 -10.47
C SER A 738 7.07 6.62 -10.28
N LEU A 739 7.82 6.40 -11.37
CA LEU A 739 9.28 6.45 -11.37
C LEU A 739 9.85 7.87 -11.47
N LEU A 740 9.00 8.84 -11.79
CA LEU A 740 9.37 10.23 -12.05
C LEU A 740 8.77 11.15 -10.98
N ASP A 741 9.55 12.12 -10.54
CA ASP A 741 9.14 13.16 -9.59
C ASP A 741 7.96 13.95 -10.13
N GLN A 742 6.87 13.99 -9.38
CA GLN A 742 5.62 14.63 -9.79
C GLN A 742 5.59 16.11 -9.38
N ASP A 743 5.36 17.00 -10.34
CA ASP A 743 5.18 18.43 -10.08
C ASP A 743 3.72 18.73 -9.70
N ARG A 744 3.46 18.80 -8.39
CA ARG A 744 2.13 19.12 -7.85
C ARG A 744 1.72 20.60 -7.99
N SER A 745 2.59 21.50 -8.47
CA SER A 745 2.22 22.89 -8.74
C SER A 745 1.19 23.02 -9.88
N CYS A 746 0.99 21.97 -10.67
CA CYS A 746 -0.12 21.94 -11.63
C CYS A 746 -1.49 21.81 -10.96
N ILE A 747 -1.59 21.20 -9.77
CA ILE A 747 -2.85 21.08 -9.03
C ILE A 747 -3.31 22.47 -8.56
N GLU A 748 -2.41 23.23 -7.93
CA GLU A 748 -2.69 24.62 -7.54
C GLU A 748 -3.11 25.49 -8.73
N TRP A 749 -2.53 25.26 -9.91
CA TRP A 749 -2.94 25.97 -11.12
C TRP A 749 -4.34 25.52 -11.61
N LEU A 750 -4.66 24.23 -11.53
CA LEU A 750 -5.96 23.69 -11.89
C LEU A 750 -7.07 24.20 -10.95
N ASP A 751 -6.78 24.41 -9.65
CA ASP A 751 -7.73 24.99 -8.67
C ASP A 751 -8.22 26.39 -9.08
N THR A 752 -7.48 27.09 -9.94
CA THR A 752 -7.85 28.42 -10.44
C THR A 752 -8.75 28.40 -11.68
N LYS A 753 -9.08 27.21 -12.21
CA LYS A 753 -9.77 27.05 -13.49
C LYS A 753 -11.21 26.57 -13.32
N GLU A 754 -12.06 26.99 -14.24
CA GLU A 754 -13.47 26.59 -14.24
C GLU A 754 -13.62 25.07 -14.44
N PRO A 755 -14.65 24.44 -13.84
CA PRO A 755 -14.91 23.00 -14.02
C PRO A 755 -15.00 22.60 -15.49
N GLY A 756 -14.33 21.50 -15.85
CA GLY A 756 -14.33 20.95 -17.22
C GLY A 756 -13.72 21.85 -18.30
N SER A 757 -13.00 22.93 -17.94
CA SER A 757 -12.45 23.89 -18.92
C SER A 757 -11.06 23.53 -19.44
N VAL A 758 -10.32 22.66 -18.75
CA VAL A 758 -8.91 22.39 -19.03
C VAL A 758 -8.72 21.12 -19.87
N LEU A 759 -7.93 21.22 -20.94
CA LEU A 759 -7.39 20.08 -21.66
C LEU A 759 -6.07 19.63 -21.00
N TYR A 760 -6.02 18.40 -20.50
CA TYR A 760 -4.77 17.78 -20.06
C TYR A 760 -4.06 17.13 -21.25
N VAL A 761 -2.74 17.32 -21.39
CA VAL A 761 -1.96 16.81 -22.53
C VAL A 761 -0.74 16.05 -22.01
N SER A 762 -0.68 14.74 -22.27
CA SER A 762 0.44 13.88 -21.86
C SER A 762 0.62 12.68 -22.80
N PHE A 763 1.84 12.52 -23.32
CA PHE A 763 2.19 11.40 -24.22
C PHE A 763 2.95 10.26 -23.51
N GLY A 764 2.88 10.18 -22.18
CA GLY A 764 3.50 9.11 -21.39
C GLY A 764 5.03 9.24 -21.29
N SER A 765 5.70 8.20 -20.75
CA SER A 765 7.13 8.26 -20.40
C SER A 765 8.09 7.86 -21.53
N VAL A 766 7.61 7.14 -22.56
CA VAL A 766 8.46 6.56 -23.63
C VAL A 766 8.31 7.24 -25.00
N VAL A 767 7.16 7.85 -25.31
CA VAL A 767 6.89 8.44 -26.63
C VAL A 767 7.83 9.61 -26.95
N MET A 768 8.39 9.61 -28.16
CA MET A 768 9.15 10.74 -28.68
C MET A 768 8.46 11.34 -29.91
N VAL A 769 8.54 12.66 -30.09
CA VAL A 769 8.03 13.40 -31.25
C VAL A 769 9.15 14.12 -31.98
N SER A 770 8.97 14.38 -33.27
CA SER A 770 9.91 15.24 -34.01
C SER A 770 9.82 16.70 -33.55
N GLN A 771 10.87 17.49 -33.81
CA GLN A 771 10.84 18.93 -33.52
C GLN A 771 9.71 19.66 -34.24
N ASP A 772 9.40 19.25 -35.49
CA ASP A 772 8.32 19.85 -36.26
C ASP A 772 6.95 19.51 -35.66
N GLU A 773 6.72 18.25 -35.28
CA GLU A 773 5.47 17.86 -34.58
C GLU A 773 5.31 18.59 -33.26
N PHE A 774 6.40 18.77 -32.49
CA PHE A 774 6.37 19.52 -31.23
C PHE A 774 5.92 20.98 -31.45
N LYS A 775 6.41 21.63 -32.51
CA LYS A 775 5.98 23.00 -32.89
C LYS A 775 4.51 23.03 -33.31
N GLU A 776 4.05 22.06 -34.09
CA GLU A 776 2.65 21.98 -34.51
C GLU A 776 1.70 21.71 -33.32
N VAL A 777 2.11 20.88 -32.35
CA VAL A 777 1.38 20.66 -31.09
C VAL A 777 1.26 21.95 -30.29
N ALA A 778 2.37 22.67 -30.10
CA ALA A 778 2.37 23.94 -29.37
C ALA A 778 1.41 24.95 -30.02
N TRP A 779 1.52 25.18 -31.33
CA TRP A 779 0.64 26.13 -32.01
C TRP A 779 -0.81 25.66 -32.10
N GLY A 780 -1.07 24.36 -32.24
CA GLY A 780 -2.43 23.82 -32.20
C GLY A 780 -3.10 24.03 -30.84
N LEU A 781 -2.36 23.80 -29.74
CA LEU A 781 -2.83 24.10 -28.38
C LEU A 781 -3.10 25.59 -28.20
N ALA A 782 -2.18 26.46 -28.62
CA ALA A 782 -2.33 27.90 -28.51
C ALA A 782 -3.58 28.42 -29.25
N ASN A 783 -3.78 27.95 -30.49
CA ASN A 783 -4.88 28.36 -31.36
C ASN A 783 -6.25 27.84 -30.93
N SER A 784 -6.29 26.71 -30.20
CA SER A 784 -7.56 26.14 -29.71
C SER A 784 -8.37 27.11 -28.86
N GLY A 785 -7.69 28.00 -28.13
CA GLY A 785 -8.32 28.93 -27.18
C GLY A 785 -8.56 28.32 -25.79
N SER A 786 -8.65 26.99 -25.69
CA SER A 786 -8.89 26.29 -24.42
C SER A 786 -7.71 26.43 -23.45
N PRO A 787 -7.96 26.55 -22.13
CA PRO A 787 -6.93 26.34 -21.12
C PRO A 787 -6.35 24.93 -21.20
N PHE A 788 -5.03 24.77 -21.01
CA PHE A 788 -4.40 23.46 -21.07
C PHE A 788 -3.23 23.27 -20.09
N LEU A 789 -3.11 22.05 -19.59
CA LEU A 789 -1.96 21.56 -18.82
C LEU A 789 -1.15 20.61 -19.70
N TRP A 790 0.11 20.94 -19.97
CA TRP A 790 0.95 20.17 -20.88
C TRP A 790 2.19 19.59 -20.19
N VAL A 791 2.32 18.27 -20.25
CA VAL A 791 3.51 17.54 -19.78
C VAL A 791 4.58 17.51 -20.87
N VAL A 792 5.69 18.19 -20.61
CA VAL A 792 6.85 18.31 -21.52
C VAL A 792 8.10 17.84 -20.78
N ARG A 793 8.25 16.51 -20.70
CA ARG A 793 9.39 15.87 -20.04
C ARG A 793 10.68 15.93 -20.85
N PRO A 794 11.86 15.89 -20.20
CA PRO A 794 13.13 15.67 -20.89
C PRO A 794 13.11 14.42 -21.77
N GLY A 795 13.60 14.55 -23.01
CA GLY A 795 13.61 13.45 -23.99
C GLY A 795 12.30 13.23 -24.77
N LEU A 796 11.27 14.06 -24.59
CA LEU A 796 10.06 14.04 -25.44
C LEU A 796 10.39 14.34 -26.92
N VAL A 797 11.37 15.20 -27.19
CA VAL A 797 11.72 15.62 -28.56
C VAL A 797 12.99 14.91 -29.03
N ILE A 798 12.91 14.28 -30.21
CA ILE A 798 14.03 13.53 -30.79
C ILE A 798 15.26 14.44 -30.94
N GLY A 799 16.41 13.97 -30.44
CA GLY A 799 17.68 14.70 -30.53
C GLY A 799 17.89 15.77 -29.47
N VAL A 800 16.93 15.98 -28.56
CA VAL A 800 17.04 16.96 -27.45
C VAL A 800 17.27 16.21 -26.13
N SER A 801 18.39 16.46 -25.47
CA SER A 801 18.76 15.81 -24.20
C SER A 801 18.15 16.46 -22.96
N GLY A 802 17.79 17.75 -23.03
CA GLY A 802 17.17 18.52 -21.95
C GLY A 802 15.69 18.82 -22.18
N LYS A 803 15.19 19.87 -21.52
CA LYS A 803 13.85 20.41 -21.76
C LYS A 803 13.79 21.05 -23.15
N PRO A 804 12.85 20.67 -24.03
CA PRO A 804 12.74 21.25 -25.35
C PRO A 804 12.33 22.73 -25.25
N GLU A 805 12.94 23.56 -26.10
CA GLU A 805 12.59 24.98 -26.20
C GLU A 805 11.21 25.15 -26.84
N LEU A 806 10.37 25.98 -26.23
CA LEU A 806 9.06 26.34 -26.76
C LEU A 806 9.23 27.27 -27.98
N PRO A 807 8.31 27.24 -28.97
CA PRO A 807 8.38 28.13 -30.13
C PRO A 807 8.39 29.61 -29.74
N GLU A 808 9.11 30.44 -30.50
CA GLU A 808 9.12 31.89 -30.32
C GLU A 808 7.69 32.46 -30.41
N GLY A 809 7.31 33.33 -29.46
CA GLY A 809 5.96 33.92 -29.38
C GLY A 809 4.90 33.02 -28.74
N PHE A 810 5.22 31.76 -28.38
CA PHE A 810 4.25 30.83 -27.81
C PHE A 810 3.77 31.27 -26.42
N VAL A 811 4.69 31.72 -25.56
CA VAL A 811 4.38 32.09 -24.16
C VAL A 811 3.41 33.26 -24.10
N GLU A 812 3.63 34.27 -24.94
CA GLU A 812 2.76 35.45 -25.08
C GLU A 812 1.38 35.04 -25.63
N ALA A 813 1.33 34.10 -26.57
CA ALA A 813 0.07 33.63 -27.16
C ALA A 813 -0.83 32.89 -26.16
N VAL A 814 -0.26 32.27 -25.11
CA VAL A 814 -0.98 31.41 -24.16
C VAL A 814 -1.03 31.96 -22.72
N GLU A 815 -0.67 33.23 -22.54
CA GLU A 815 -0.60 33.90 -21.25
C GLU A 815 -1.88 33.68 -20.42
N GLY A 816 -1.72 33.25 -19.16
CA GLY A 816 -2.81 32.95 -18.22
C GLY A 816 -3.61 31.66 -18.49
N ARG A 817 -3.45 31.02 -19.67
CA ARG A 817 -4.23 29.85 -20.11
C ARG A 817 -3.47 28.52 -20.09
N CYS A 818 -2.16 28.55 -19.87
CA CYS A 818 -1.29 27.39 -19.97
C CYS A 818 -0.49 27.14 -18.68
N LYS A 819 -0.26 25.87 -18.36
CA LYS A 819 0.79 25.41 -17.44
C LYS A 819 1.59 24.30 -18.14
N VAL A 820 2.91 24.48 -18.23
CA VAL A 820 3.84 23.46 -18.76
C VAL A 820 4.69 22.92 -17.62
N ILE A 821 4.66 21.60 -17.42
CA ILE A 821 5.39 20.91 -16.35
C ILE A 821 6.17 19.72 -16.91
N ASP A 822 7.15 19.22 -16.16
CA ASP A 822 7.99 18.12 -16.63
C ASP A 822 7.30 16.76 -16.44
N TRP A 823 6.61 16.55 -15.32
CA TRP A 823 5.84 15.34 -15.05
C TRP A 823 4.68 15.61 -14.08
N ALA A 824 3.49 15.07 -14.36
CA ALA A 824 2.27 15.35 -13.60
C ALA A 824 1.91 14.20 -12.64
N PRO A 825 1.27 14.50 -11.49
CA PRO A 825 0.48 13.52 -10.75
C PRO A 825 -0.79 13.17 -11.55
N GLN A 826 -0.66 12.35 -12.58
CA GLN A 826 -1.68 12.18 -13.62
C GLN A 826 -3.05 11.72 -13.09
N THR A 827 -3.08 10.85 -12.09
CA THR A 827 -4.32 10.38 -11.43
C THR A 827 -5.06 11.52 -10.73
N GLU A 828 -4.34 12.40 -10.03
CA GLU A 828 -4.91 13.60 -9.39
C GLU A 828 -5.39 14.62 -10.42
N VAL A 829 -4.61 14.84 -11.48
CA VAL A 829 -5.03 15.67 -12.62
C VAL A 829 -6.29 15.10 -13.27
N LEU A 830 -6.32 13.78 -13.49
CA LEU A 830 -7.45 12.92 -13.86
C LEU A 830 -8.73 13.29 -13.12
N ALA A 831 -8.63 13.27 -11.80
CA ALA A 831 -9.74 13.44 -10.86
C ALA A 831 -10.12 14.90 -10.66
N HIS A 832 -9.29 15.86 -11.10
CA HIS A 832 -9.49 17.27 -10.83
C HIS A 832 -10.69 17.84 -11.61
N HIS A 833 -11.58 18.52 -10.92
CA HIS A 833 -12.85 19.03 -11.46
C HIS A 833 -12.68 19.95 -12.68
N ALA A 834 -11.57 20.70 -12.77
CA ALA A 834 -11.25 21.56 -13.91
C ALA A 834 -10.92 20.81 -15.21
N VAL A 835 -10.54 19.53 -15.17
CA VAL A 835 -10.15 18.77 -16.36
C VAL A 835 -11.38 18.31 -17.15
N GLY A 836 -11.52 18.80 -18.37
CA GLY A 836 -12.63 18.50 -19.27
C GLY A 836 -12.29 17.49 -20.38
N GLY A 837 -11.01 17.32 -20.70
CA GLY A 837 -10.56 16.39 -21.73
C GLY A 837 -9.10 15.99 -21.56
N PHE A 838 -8.71 14.87 -22.15
CA PHE A 838 -7.36 14.33 -22.09
C PHE A 838 -6.80 14.00 -23.47
N TRP A 839 -5.81 14.75 -23.92
CA TRP A 839 -5.03 14.40 -25.09
C TRP A 839 -3.87 13.48 -24.73
N THR A 840 -4.00 12.22 -25.17
CA THR A 840 -3.11 11.12 -24.82
C THR A 840 -2.65 10.34 -26.04
N HIS A 841 -1.57 9.58 -25.85
CA HIS A 841 -1.12 8.56 -26.79
C HIS A 841 -1.92 7.25 -26.69
N ASN A 842 -2.89 7.16 -25.76
CA ASN A 842 -3.70 5.99 -25.48
C ASN A 842 -2.91 4.75 -25.04
N GLY A 843 -1.88 4.95 -24.21
CA GLY A 843 -1.36 3.87 -23.38
C GLY A 843 -2.47 3.32 -22.47
N TRP A 844 -2.42 2.02 -22.18
CA TRP A 844 -3.53 1.34 -21.52
C TRP A 844 -3.84 1.86 -20.10
N ASN A 845 -2.82 2.04 -19.26
CA ASN A 845 -3.00 2.56 -17.89
C ASN A 845 -3.68 3.94 -17.90
N SER A 846 -3.17 4.88 -18.71
CA SER A 846 -3.74 6.22 -18.83
C SER A 846 -5.15 6.21 -19.42
N THR A 847 -5.46 5.24 -20.28
CA THR A 847 -6.81 5.06 -20.84
C THR A 847 -7.77 4.62 -19.72
N LEU A 848 -7.39 3.66 -18.89
CA LEU A 848 -8.20 3.23 -17.75
C LEU A 848 -8.37 4.32 -16.69
N GLU A 849 -7.34 5.10 -16.40
CA GLU A 849 -7.41 6.28 -15.50
C GLU A 849 -8.43 7.29 -16.02
N SER A 850 -8.37 7.61 -17.32
CA SER A 850 -9.34 8.51 -17.97
C SER A 850 -10.77 7.97 -17.91
N ILE A 851 -10.97 6.68 -18.19
CA ILE A 851 -12.30 6.05 -18.14
C ILE A 851 -12.83 6.06 -16.70
N TYR A 852 -11.98 5.77 -15.71
CA TYR A 852 -12.37 5.80 -14.29
C TYR A 852 -12.81 7.20 -13.87
N GLU A 853 -12.10 8.25 -14.31
CA GLU A 853 -12.47 9.61 -13.96
C GLU A 853 -13.58 10.20 -14.84
N GLY A 854 -13.96 9.50 -15.91
CA GLY A 854 -14.99 9.93 -16.86
C GLY A 854 -14.50 11.04 -17.79
N VAL A 855 -13.19 11.15 -18.00
CA VAL A 855 -12.59 12.19 -18.85
C VAL A 855 -12.53 11.68 -20.30
N PRO A 856 -13.09 12.40 -21.28
CA PRO A 856 -13.05 12.01 -22.68
C PRO A 856 -11.67 12.27 -23.29
N MET A 857 -11.32 11.54 -24.35
CA MET A 857 -9.94 11.51 -24.86
C MET A 857 -9.79 12.05 -26.29
N LEU A 858 -8.71 12.79 -26.53
CA LEU A 858 -8.09 12.91 -27.85
C LEU A 858 -6.94 11.90 -27.95
N SER A 859 -6.93 11.12 -29.02
CA SER A 859 -6.04 9.96 -29.18
C SER A 859 -5.00 10.24 -30.25
N ARG A 860 -3.72 10.10 -29.90
CA ARG A 860 -2.58 10.10 -30.84
C ARG A 860 -1.72 8.85 -30.63
N PRO A 861 -2.15 7.68 -31.15
CA PRO A 861 -1.36 6.46 -31.01
C PRO A 861 -0.05 6.58 -31.77
N ILE A 862 1.02 6.04 -31.20
CA ILE A 862 2.37 6.07 -31.77
C ILE A 862 2.83 4.66 -32.13
N PHE A 863 2.73 3.70 -31.20
CA PHE A 863 3.21 2.33 -31.40
C PHE A 863 2.51 1.31 -30.48
N GLY A 864 2.74 0.02 -30.74
CA GLY A 864 2.29 -1.08 -29.86
C GLY A 864 0.78 -1.20 -29.74
N ASP A 865 0.31 -1.39 -28.50
CA ASP A 865 -1.09 -1.57 -28.10
C ASP A 865 -1.94 -0.28 -28.22
N GLN A 866 -1.29 0.88 -28.41
CA GLN A 866 -1.98 2.18 -28.52
C GLN A 866 -2.91 2.24 -29.74
N LEU A 867 -2.53 1.59 -30.86
CA LEU A 867 -3.29 1.60 -32.10
C LEU A 867 -4.65 0.91 -31.93
N VAL A 868 -4.65 -0.30 -31.38
CA VAL A 868 -5.87 -1.06 -31.05
C VAL A 868 -6.67 -0.33 -29.97
N THR A 869 -6.04 0.17 -28.92
CA THR A 869 -6.71 0.92 -27.84
C THR A 869 -7.44 2.15 -28.38
N THR A 870 -6.80 2.91 -29.28
CA THR A 870 -7.42 4.07 -29.94
C THR A 870 -8.64 3.67 -30.77
N ARG A 871 -8.56 2.57 -31.52
CA ARG A 871 -9.71 2.08 -32.32
C ARG A 871 -10.91 1.74 -31.42
N TYR A 872 -10.67 1.12 -30.26
CA TYR A 872 -11.72 0.82 -29.29
C TYR A 872 -12.30 2.08 -28.64
N VAL A 873 -11.46 3.04 -28.25
CA VAL A 873 -11.87 4.35 -27.74
C VAL A 873 -12.80 5.06 -28.72
N GLN A 874 -12.47 5.04 -30.01
CA GLN A 874 -13.24 5.72 -31.05
C GLN A 874 -14.53 4.98 -31.44
N GLU A 875 -14.50 3.66 -31.58
CA GLU A 875 -15.55 2.92 -32.31
C GLU A 875 -16.39 2.01 -31.42
N THR A 876 -15.79 1.48 -30.34
CA THR A 876 -16.49 0.56 -29.43
C THR A 876 -17.05 1.31 -28.23
N TRP A 877 -16.19 2.06 -27.55
CA TRP A 877 -16.57 2.83 -26.37
C TRP A 877 -17.10 4.22 -26.75
N GLN A 878 -16.64 4.76 -27.88
CA GLN A 878 -17.02 6.07 -28.41
C GLN A 878 -16.82 7.18 -27.35
N ILE A 879 -15.69 7.12 -26.63
CA ILE A 879 -15.30 8.04 -25.55
C ILE A 879 -14.12 8.94 -25.94
N GLY A 880 -13.80 9.02 -27.23
CA GLY A 880 -12.78 9.91 -27.72
C GLY A 880 -12.67 9.95 -29.24
N PHE A 881 -11.82 10.86 -29.72
CA PHE A 881 -11.52 11.04 -31.15
C PHE A 881 -10.04 10.78 -31.43
N ARG A 882 -9.71 10.28 -32.63
CA ARG A 882 -8.33 10.17 -33.10
C ARG A 882 -7.91 11.43 -33.84
N VAL A 883 -6.71 11.93 -33.53
CA VAL A 883 -6.05 12.94 -34.37
C VAL A 883 -5.34 12.20 -35.52
N GLU A 884 -5.92 12.26 -36.72
CA GLU A 884 -5.46 11.49 -37.87
C GLU A 884 -4.29 12.14 -38.63
N GLY A 885 -3.40 11.30 -39.16
CA GLY A 885 -2.33 11.71 -40.09
C GLY A 885 -1.19 12.50 -39.42
N LYS A 886 -0.53 13.34 -40.23
CA LYS A 886 0.52 14.25 -39.76
C LYS A 886 -0.07 15.30 -38.82
N LEU A 887 0.61 15.55 -37.70
CA LEU A 887 0.22 16.60 -36.76
C LEU A 887 0.40 17.97 -37.42
N GLU A 888 -0.70 18.62 -37.69
CA GLU A 888 -0.78 19.98 -38.25
C GLU A 888 -1.62 20.81 -37.28
N ARG A 889 -1.16 22.01 -36.93
CA ARG A 889 -1.79 22.86 -35.90
C ARG A 889 -3.29 23.09 -36.12
N GLY A 890 -3.72 23.21 -37.37
CA GLY A 890 -5.15 23.40 -37.71
C GLY A 890 -6.01 22.17 -37.42
N LYS A 891 -5.49 20.97 -37.70
CA LYS A 891 -6.18 19.71 -37.34
C LYS A 891 -6.23 19.49 -35.84
N ILE A 892 -5.16 19.89 -35.15
CA ILE A 892 -5.10 19.83 -33.69
C ILE A 892 -6.12 20.79 -33.08
N GLU A 893 -6.16 22.04 -33.54
CA GLU A 893 -7.13 23.04 -33.13
C GLU A 893 -8.58 22.55 -33.32
N GLU A 894 -8.89 22.01 -34.51
CA GLU A 894 -10.21 21.46 -34.84
C GLU A 894 -10.57 20.30 -33.91
N ALA A 895 -9.65 19.36 -33.68
CA ALA A 895 -9.87 18.22 -32.79
C ALA A 895 -10.11 18.65 -31.34
N ILE A 896 -9.38 19.65 -30.84
CA ILE A 896 -9.56 20.18 -29.48
C ILE A 896 -10.92 20.84 -29.35
N ARG A 897 -11.30 21.73 -30.28
CA ARG A 897 -12.63 22.37 -30.24
C ARG A 897 -13.76 21.35 -30.35
N ARG A 898 -13.60 20.33 -31.21
CA ARG A 898 -14.58 19.25 -31.35
C ARG A 898 -14.80 18.49 -30.04
N LEU A 899 -13.74 18.22 -29.27
CA LEU A 899 -13.85 17.56 -27.96
C LEU A 899 -14.38 18.50 -26.87
N MET A 900 -13.89 19.75 -26.81
CA MET A 900 -14.09 20.64 -25.66
C MET A 900 -15.34 21.53 -25.78
N GLU A 901 -15.81 21.85 -26.99
CA GLU A 901 -16.84 22.88 -27.23
C GLU A 901 -18.06 22.37 -28.01
N GLY A 902 -17.96 21.24 -28.71
CA GLY A 902 -19.00 20.71 -29.61
C GLY A 902 -20.03 19.78 -28.96
N GLU A 903 -21.21 19.65 -29.59
CA GLU A 903 -22.24 18.67 -29.19
C GLU A 903 -21.69 17.23 -29.20
N GLU A 904 -20.86 16.88 -30.19
CA GLU A 904 -20.20 15.58 -30.24
C GLU A 904 -19.27 15.35 -29.03
N GLY A 905 -18.57 16.39 -28.57
CA GLY A 905 -17.75 16.33 -27.36
C GLY A 905 -18.58 16.05 -26.11
N ALA A 906 -19.76 16.66 -25.99
CA ALA A 906 -20.70 16.41 -24.90
C ALA A 906 -21.26 14.98 -24.92
N GLU A 907 -21.58 14.42 -26.09
CA GLU A 907 -22.00 13.02 -26.22
C GLU A 907 -20.89 12.04 -25.80
N VAL A 908 -19.65 12.31 -26.24
CA VAL A 908 -18.47 11.54 -25.88
C VAL A 908 -18.21 11.59 -24.37
N LYS A 909 -18.34 12.77 -23.75
CA LYS A 909 -18.27 12.96 -22.30
C LYS A 909 -19.34 12.17 -21.55
N GLN A 910 -20.59 12.20 -22.03
CA GLN A 910 -21.68 11.43 -21.42
C GLN A 910 -21.37 9.93 -21.41
N ARG A 911 -20.85 9.38 -22.51
CA ARG A 911 -20.45 7.97 -22.60
C ARG A 911 -19.28 7.64 -21.66
N ALA A 912 -18.32 8.55 -21.51
CA ALA A 912 -17.24 8.40 -20.54
C ALA A 912 -17.79 8.33 -19.11
N ASP A 913 -18.75 9.19 -18.75
CA ASP A 913 -19.42 9.15 -17.44
C ASP A 913 -20.25 7.87 -17.23
N GLU A 914 -20.85 7.32 -18.27
CA GLU A 914 -21.53 6.01 -18.22
C GLU A 914 -20.56 4.86 -17.95
N LEU A 915 -19.37 4.87 -18.57
CA LEU A 915 -18.33 3.88 -18.28
C LEU A 915 -17.76 4.05 -16.86
N LYS A 916 -17.56 5.29 -16.38
CA LYS A 916 -17.21 5.57 -14.98
C LYS A 916 -18.20 4.90 -14.02
N LYS A 917 -19.51 5.08 -14.25
CA LYS A 917 -20.56 4.43 -13.44
C LYS A 917 -20.45 2.90 -13.45
N LYS A 918 -20.17 2.29 -14.61
CA LYS A 918 -19.96 0.83 -14.71
C LYS A 918 -18.73 0.37 -13.93
N ILE A 919 -17.62 1.11 -13.97
CA ILE A 919 -16.42 0.79 -13.18
C ILE A 919 -16.74 0.79 -11.69
N LEU A 920 -17.42 1.83 -11.20
CA LEU A 920 -17.79 1.94 -9.79
C LEU A 920 -18.66 0.76 -9.33
N ILE A 921 -19.51 0.22 -10.20
CA ILE A 921 -20.27 -1.01 -9.90
C ILE A 921 -19.35 -2.23 -9.81
N CYS A 922 -18.39 -2.37 -10.73
CA CYS A 922 -17.43 -3.48 -10.73
C CYS A 922 -16.50 -3.48 -9.49
N LEU A 923 -16.21 -2.31 -8.93
CA LEU A 923 -15.31 -2.12 -7.78
C LEU A 923 -15.99 -2.24 -6.41
N LYS A 924 -17.31 -2.08 -6.32
CA LYS A 924 -18.07 -2.28 -5.07
C LYS A 924 -17.90 -3.69 -4.51
N ASN A 925 -18.14 -3.86 -3.21
CA ASN A 925 -18.16 -5.19 -2.58
C ASN A 925 -19.10 -6.13 -3.33
N GLY A 926 -18.58 -7.30 -3.73
CA GLY A 926 -19.31 -8.26 -4.57
C GLY A 926 -19.38 -7.92 -6.06
N GLY A 927 -18.75 -6.84 -6.52
CA GLY A 927 -18.60 -6.49 -7.93
C GLY A 927 -17.63 -7.42 -8.68
N SER A 928 -17.68 -7.42 -10.02
CA SER A 928 -16.92 -8.37 -10.84
C SER A 928 -15.40 -8.26 -10.66
N THR A 929 -14.86 -7.05 -10.46
CA THR A 929 -13.43 -6.85 -10.22
C THR A 929 -13.03 -7.44 -8.87
N GLN A 930 -13.79 -7.15 -7.79
CA GLN A 930 -13.54 -7.72 -6.46
C GLN A 930 -13.61 -9.26 -6.48
N GLN A 931 -14.62 -9.82 -7.15
CA GLN A 931 -14.71 -11.27 -7.31
C GLN A 931 -13.56 -11.88 -8.12
N ALA A 932 -13.06 -11.18 -9.15
CA ALA A 932 -11.97 -11.68 -9.99
C ALA A 932 -10.66 -11.77 -9.20
N ILE A 933 -10.37 -10.78 -8.34
CA ILE A 933 -9.18 -10.81 -7.50
C ILE A 933 -9.32 -11.80 -6.33
N ASP A 934 -10.52 -11.99 -5.78
CA ASP A 934 -10.74 -13.04 -4.77
C ASP A 934 -10.53 -14.43 -5.39
N LYS A 935 -11.04 -14.66 -6.61
CA LYS A 935 -10.76 -15.88 -7.39
C LYS A 935 -9.28 -16.05 -7.71
N LEU A 936 -8.54 -14.96 -7.96
CA LEU A 936 -7.10 -15.01 -8.18
C LEU A 936 -6.38 -15.45 -6.90
N VAL A 937 -6.72 -14.88 -5.75
CA VAL A 937 -6.13 -15.27 -4.45
C VAL A 937 -6.46 -16.71 -4.11
N ASP A 938 -7.70 -17.14 -4.33
CA ASP A 938 -8.09 -18.54 -4.15
C ASP A 938 -7.34 -19.45 -5.14
N HIS A 939 -7.13 -19.01 -6.38
CA HIS A 939 -6.30 -19.75 -7.34
C HIS A 939 -4.85 -19.84 -6.89
N MET A 940 -4.24 -18.75 -6.38
CA MET A 940 -2.87 -18.73 -5.88
C MET A 940 -2.67 -19.59 -4.62
N THR A 941 -3.68 -19.66 -3.76
CA THR A 941 -3.61 -20.36 -2.45
C THR A 941 -4.21 -21.76 -2.46
N SER A 942 -4.87 -22.16 -3.55
CA SER A 942 -5.48 -23.48 -3.68
C SER A 942 -4.42 -24.59 -3.59
N PRO A 943 -4.74 -25.71 -2.93
CA PRO A 943 -3.90 -26.89 -3.00
C PRO A 943 -3.68 -27.38 -4.43
N ARG A 944 -4.48 -26.97 -5.42
CA ARG A 944 -4.30 -27.32 -6.85
C ARG A 944 -3.15 -26.57 -7.53
N THR A 945 -2.84 -25.33 -7.14
CA THR A 945 -1.65 -24.60 -7.61
C THR A 945 -0.41 -25.00 -6.80
N ALA A 946 -0.57 -25.26 -5.50
CA ALA A 946 0.44 -25.98 -4.70
C ALA A 946 0.65 -27.42 -5.20
N ALA A 947 -0.35 -28.04 -5.83
CA ALA A 947 -0.30 -29.35 -6.48
C ALA A 947 0.04 -29.27 -7.98
N MET A 948 0.23 -28.11 -8.59
CA MET A 948 1.03 -28.03 -9.83
C MET A 948 2.53 -28.05 -9.47
N ALA A 949 2.89 -27.58 -8.28
CA ALA A 949 4.19 -27.87 -7.65
C ALA A 949 4.26 -29.28 -7.03
N THR A 950 3.11 -29.95 -6.81
CA THR A 950 3.01 -31.31 -6.26
C THR A 950 1.78 -32.11 -6.75
N GLN A 951 1.76 -32.52 -8.01
CA GLN A 951 1.01 -33.70 -8.45
C GLN A 951 1.95 -34.53 -9.33
N GLU A 952 2.13 -35.80 -9.04
CA GLU A 952 1.15 -36.71 -8.47
C GLU A 952 1.79 -37.52 -7.33
N ARG A 953 1.21 -37.48 -6.14
CA ARG A 953 1.00 -38.72 -5.40
C ARG A 953 -0.47 -38.73 -5.01
N GLU A 954 -1.20 -39.59 -5.71
CA GLU A 954 -2.54 -40.03 -5.36
C GLU A 954 -2.60 -40.50 -3.89
N PRO A 955 -3.81 -40.52 -3.28
CA PRO A 955 -4.00 -40.89 -1.88
C PRO A 955 -3.37 -42.26 -1.62
N GLU A 956 -2.88 -42.49 -0.39
CA GLU A 956 -2.50 -43.82 0.11
C GLU A 956 -3.66 -44.80 -0.13
N ARG A 957 -3.64 -45.41 -1.31
CA ARG A 957 -4.06 -46.79 -1.48
C ARG A 957 -3.03 -47.61 -0.74
N GLN A 958 -3.55 -48.57 0.02
CA GLN A 958 -2.78 -49.64 0.66
C GLN A 958 -1.55 -50.00 -0.16
N PRO A 959 -0.39 -50.26 0.48
CA PRO A 959 0.86 -50.55 -0.22
C PRO A 959 0.58 -51.57 -1.32
N HIS A 960 0.72 -51.15 -2.58
CA HIS A 960 0.61 -52.01 -3.75
C HIS A 960 1.84 -52.91 -3.78
N ALA A 961 1.91 -53.85 -2.83
CA ALA A 961 2.83 -54.96 -2.88
C ALA A 961 2.57 -55.71 -4.20
N GLY A 962 3.40 -55.43 -5.22
CA GLY A 962 3.51 -56.26 -6.42
C GLY A 962 3.39 -55.59 -7.80
N ARG A 963 3.22 -54.27 -7.96
CA ARG A 963 3.09 -53.66 -9.31
C ARG A 963 4.42 -53.07 -9.84
N ARG A 964 4.99 -53.67 -10.88
CA ARG A 964 6.24 -53.27 -11.55
C ARG A 964 5.99 -52.55 -12.86
N VAL A 965 6.80 -51.55 -13.20
CA VAL A 965 6.82 -50.90 -14.53
C VAL A 965 8.14 -51.24 -15.23
N ALA A 966 8.06 -51.69 -16.48
CA ALA A 966 9.24 -51.94 -17.31
C ALA A 966 9.52 -50.72 -18.20
N LEU A 967 10.70 -50.13 -18.13
CA LEU A 967 11.14 -49.03 -18.98
C LEU A 967 12.12 -49.53 -20.04
N PHE A 968 11.98 -49.10 -21.29
CA PHE A 968 12.94 -49.41 -22.35
C PHE A 968 13.33 -48.15 -23.13
N PRO A 969 14.42 -47.47 -22.73
CA PRO A 969 14.92 -46.27 -23.39
C PRO A 969 15.63 -46.58 -24.70
N LEU A 970 15.64 -45.61 -25.62
CA LEU A 970 16.54 -45.63 -26.77
C LEU A 970 17.97 -45.26 -26.30
N PRO A 971 19.04 -45.96 -26.75
CA PRO A 971 20.40 -45.80 -26.23
C PRO A 971 21.13 -44.56 -26.77
N PHE A 972 20.38 -43.46 -26.96
CA PHE A 972 20.93 -42.14 -27.22
C PHE A 972 20.66 -41.24 -26.02
N GLN A 973 21.63 -40.41 -25.65
CA GLN A 973 21.61 -39.71 -24.36
C GLN A 973 20.38 -38.80 -24.16
N GLY A 974 19.88 -38.20 -25.24
CA GLY A 974 18.66 -37.37 -25.24
C GLY A 974 17.36 -38.16 -24.97
N HIS A 975 17.39 -39.49 -25.11
CA HIS A 975 16.27 -40.39 -24.85
C HIS A 975 16.44 -41.15 -23.54
N LEU A 976 17.67 -41.58 -23.25
CA LEU A 976 18.02 -42.31 -22.04
C LEU A 976 17.82 -41.44 -20.78
N SER A 977 18.26 -40.17 -20.81
CA SER A 977 18.18 -39.31 -19.62
C SER A 977 16.72 -39.06 -19.16
N PRO A 978 15.77 -38.67 -20.05
CA PRO A 978 14.36 -38.52 -19.67
C PRO A 978 13.72 -39.81 -19.16
N MET A 979 14.07 -40.96 -19.73
CA MET A 979 13.54 -42.25 -19.30
C MET A 979 14.04 -42.68 -17.92
N LEU A 980 15.29 -42.36 -17.57
CA LEU A 980 15.83 -42.58 -16.22
C LEU A 980 15.21 -41.62 -15.19
N GLN A 981 14.98 -40.36 -15.57
CA GLN A 981 14.22 -39.41 -14.73
C GLN A 981 12.79 -39.91 -14.48
N LEU A 982 12.13 -40.45 -15.51
CA LEU A 982 10.82 -41.09 -15.36
C LEU A 982 10.89 -42.32 -14.44
N ALA A 983 11.95 -43.13 -14.53
CA ALA A 983 12.19 -44.25 -13.62
C ALA A 983 12.23 -43.79 -12.16
N ASP A 984 12.97 -42.72 -11.86
CA ASP A 984 13.06 -42.16 -10.52
C ASP A 984 11.71 -41.59 -10.04
N LEU A 985 10.94 -40.93 -10.92
CA LEU A 985 9.62 -40.37 -10.60
C LEU A 985 8.57 -41.46 -10.32
N LEU A 986 8.61 -42.58 -11.04
CA LEU A 986 7.72 -43.72 -10.83
C LEU A 986 8.10 -44.49 -9.56
N ARG A 987 9.40 -44.68 -9.31
CA ARG A 987 9.89 -45.23 -8.03
C ARG A 987 9.50 -44.35 -6.86
N ALA A 988 9.70 -43.04 -7.00
CA ALA A 988 9.25 -42.04 -6.06
C ALA A 988 7.72 -41.90 -6.01
N ARG A 989 6.93 -42.82 -6.56
CA ARG A 989 5.50 -42.99 -6.30
C ARG A 989 5.13 -44.37 -5.76
N GLY A 990 6.13 -45.17 -5.36
CA GLY A 990 5.94 -46.50 -4.75
C GLY A 990 5.77 -47.63 -5.76
N LEU A 991 6.11 -47.43 -7.04
CA LEU A 991 6.15 -48.50 -8.04
C LEU A 991 7.54 -49.13 -8.10
N ALA A 992 7.61 -50.46 -8.25
CA ALA A 992 8.86 -51.11 -8.61
C ALA A 992 9.18 -50.83 -10.08
N VAL A 993 10.42 -50.51 -10.43
CA VAL A 993 10.81 -50.16 -11.79
C VAL A 993 11.93 -51.07 -12.27
N THR A 994 11.82 -51.57 -13.49
CA THR A 994 12.91 -52.30 -14.16
C THR A 994 13.24 -51.61 -15.47
N VAL A 995 14.44 -51.05 -15.57
CA VAL A 995 14.96 -50.45 -16.80
C VAL A 995 15.62 -51.56 -17.61
N LEU A 996 14.95 -52.00 -18.67
CA LEU A 996 15.55 -52.81 -19.72
C LEU A 996 16.51 -51.92 -20.51
N HIS A 997 17.71 -52.40 -20.84
CA HIS A 997 18.64 -51.58 -21.63
C HIS A 997 19.52 -52.44 -22.55
N THR A 998 19.92 -51.86 -23.68
CA THR A 998 20.90 -52.47 -24.60
C THR A 998 22.31 -52.42 -24.00
N ARG A 999 23.27 -53.12 -24.63
CA ARG A 999 24.70 -52.99 -24.25
C ARG A 999 25.29 -51.67 -24.72
N SER A 1000 24.85 -51.19 -25.88
CA SER A 1000 25.23 -49.87 -26.37
C SER A 1000 24.68 -48.78 -25.45
N ASN A 1001 25.57 -47.88 -24.97
CA ASN A 1001 25.27 -46.83 -23.98
C ASN A 1001 24.49 -47.32 -22.74
N ALA A 1002 24.88 -48.49 -22.21
CA ALA A 1002 24.28 -49.04 -21.00
C ALA A 1002 24.36 -48.04 -19.82
N PRO A 1003 23.26 -47.79 -19.10
CA PRO A 1003 23.27 -46.96 -17.90
C PRO A 1003 24.12 -47.62 -16.81
N ASP A 1004 24.93 -46.82 -16.11
CA ASP A 1004 25.77 -47.29 -15.00
C ASP A 1004 24.91 -47.52 -13.74
N PRO A 1005 24.65 -48.78 -13.32
CA PRO A 1005 23.81 -49.04 -12.16
C PRO A 1005 24.41 -48.53 -10.85
N ALA A 1006 25.74 -48.32 -10.77
CA ALA A 1006 26.41 -47.82 -9.58
C ALA A 1006 26.05 -46.36 -9.28
N ARG A 1007 25.76 -45.56 -10.31
CA ARG A 1007 25.27 -44.17 -10.16
C ARG A 1007 23.82 -44.09 -9.67
N HIS A 1008 23.10 -45.20 -9.65
CA HIS A 1008 21.68 -45.26 -9.35
C HIS A 1008 21.34 -46.28 -8.24
N ARG A 1009 22.27 -46.57 -7.31
CA ARG A 1009 22.04 -47.47 -6.16
C ARG A 1009 20.97 -46.91 -5.21
N HIS A 1010 19.72 -47.25 -5.48
CA HIS A 1010 18.56 -46.85 -4.67
C HIS A 1010 17.63 -48.05 -4.41
N GLY A 1011 17.93 -48.82 -3.36
CA GLY A 1011 17.02 -49.83 -2.81
C GLY A 1011 16.63 -51.00 -3.74
N PRO A 1012 15.79 -51.94 -3.25
CA PRO A 1012 15.36 -53.13 -4.01
C PRO A 1012 14.33 -52.83 -5.13
N ASP A 1013 13.83 -51.59 -5.22
CA ASP A 1013 12.68 -51.24 -6.08
C ASP A 1013 13.06 -50.64 -7.45
N LEU A 1014 14.35 -50.47 -7.76
CA LEU A 1014 14.85 -50.10 -9.10
C LEU A 1014 15.90 -51.12 -9.57
N ALA A 1015 15.58 -51.83 -10.65
CA ALA A 1015 16.47 -52.81 -11.27
C ALA A 1015 16.86 -52.37 -12.68
N PHE A 1016 18.09 -52.70 -13.09
CA PHE A 1016 18.56 -52.56 -14.46
C PHE A 1016 18.77 -53.96 -15.02
N LEU A 1017 18.09 -54.28 -16.12
CA LEU A 1017 18.17 -55.58 -16.76
C LEU A 1017 18.73 -55.40 -18.17
N PRO A 1018 19.97 -55.83 -18.44
CA PRO A 1018 20.50 -55.78 -19.78
C PRO A 1018 19.74 -56.76 -20.67
N ILE A 1019 19.30 -56.30 -21.83
CA ILE A 1019 18.90 -57.18 -22.92
C ILE A 1019 20.11 -57.42 -23.82
N HIS A 1020 20.11 -58.55 -24.52
CA HIS A 1020 21.19 -58.90 -25.43
C HIS A 1020 20.65 -58.78 -26.85
N GLU A 1021 20.79 -57.59 -27.42
CA GLU A 1021 20.46 -57.34 -28.81
C GLU A 1021 21.25 -58.27 -29.76
N ALA A 1022 20.61 -58.70 -30.85
CA ALA A 1022 21.29 -59.46 -31.90
C ALA A 1022 22.40 -58.60 -32.55
N ALA A 1023 23.43 -59.24 -33.12
CA ALA A 1023 24.53 -58.53 -33.78
C ALA A 1023 23.97 -57.61 -34.88
N LEU A 1024 24.29 -56.31 -34.78
CA LEU A 1024 23.86 -55.31 -35.76
C LEU A 1024 24.66 -55.51 -37.07
N PRO A 1025 24.06 -55.27 -38.25
CA PRO A 1025 24.77 -55.28 -39.52
C PRO A 1025 25.93 -54.28 -39.51
N GLU A 1026 27.06 -54.64 -40.15
CA GLU A 1026 28.29 -53.83 -40.14
C GLU A 1026 28.03 -52.40 -40.67
N GLU A 1027 27.12 -52.26 -41.66
CA GLU A 1027 26.72 -50.97 -42.21
C GLU A 1027 26.07 -50.03 -41.18
N ALA A 1028 25.29 -50.57 -40.23
CA ALA A 1028 24.58 -49.81 -39.20
C ALA A 1028 25.48 -49.41 -38.00
N THR A 1029 26.69 -49.97 -37.94
CA THR A 1029 27.69 -49.70 -36.89
C THR A 1029 28.93 -48.94 -37.41
N SER A 1030 28.99 -48.65 -38.71
CA SER A 1030 30.12 -47.95 -39.33
C SER A 1030 30.17 -46.45 -38.94
N PRO A 1031 31.37 -45.84 -38.80
CA PRO A 1031 31.49 -44.41 -38.58
C PRO A 1031 30.90 -43.62 -39.75
N GLY A 1032 29.82 -42.88 -39.51
CA GLY A 1032 29.06 -42.17 -40.55
C GLY A 1032 27.81 -42.91 -41.05
N ALA A 1033 27.43 -44.02 -40.41
CA ALA A 1033 26.16 -44.69 -40.68
C ALA A 1033 24.97 -43.75 -40.55
N ASP A 1034 24.03 -43.85 -41.49
CA ASP A 1034 22.77 -43.12 -41.44
C ASP A 1034 22.01 -43.48 -40.15
N ILE A 1035 21.66 -42.45 -39.39
CA ILE A 1035 20.97 -42.58 -38.10
C ILE A 1035 19.62 -43.29 -38.25
N VAL A 1036 18.95 -43.13 -39.40
CA VAL A 1036 17.70 -43.82 -39.69
C VAL A 1036 17.95 -45.31 -39.92
N ALA A 1037 18.94 -45.68 -40.73
CA ALA A 1037 19.36 -47.08 -40.90
C ALA A 1037 19.78 -47.73 -39.58
N GLN A 1038 20.53 -47.01 -38.73
CA GLN A 1038 20.93 -47.48 -37.41
C GLN A 1038 19.71 -47.71 -36.49
N LEU A 1039 18.73 -46.81 -36.50
CA LEU A 1039 17.51 -46.94 -35.71
C LEU A 1039 16.63 -48.11 -36.16
N LEU A 1040 16.51 -48.33 -37.48
CA LEU A 1040 15.77 -49.48 -38.04
C LEU A 1040 16.44 -50.81 -37.68
N ALA A 1041 17.77 -50.89 -37.79
CA ALA A 1041 18.54 -52.08 -37.43
C ALA A 1041 18.43 -52.39 -35.93
N LEU A 1042 18.55 -51.36 -35.08
CA LEU A 1042 18.34 -51.49 -33.64
C LEU A 1042 16.94 -52.02 -33.32
N ASN A 1043 15.88 -51.48 -33.96
CA ASN A 1043 14.49 -51.91 -33.72
C ASN A 1043 14.31 -53.41 -34.00
N ALA A 1044 14.85 -53.90 -35.13
CA ALA A 1044 14.80 -55.31 -35.48
C ALA A 1044 15.62 -56.18 -34.50
N ALA A 1045 16.84 -55.75 -34.15
CA ALA A 1045 17.74 -56.51 -33.29
C ALA A 1045 17.27 -56.62 -31.82
N CYS A 1046 16.46 -55.66 -31.35
CA CYS A 1046 16.01 -55.59 -29.97
C CYS A 1046 14.61 -56.17 -29.73
N GLU A 1047 13.80 -56.41 -30.77
CA GLU A 1047 12.40 -56.83 -30.63
C GLU A 1047 12.23 -58.15 -29.85
N ALA A 1048 12.94 -59.21 -30.25
CA ALA A 1048 12.87 -60.50 -29.56
C ALA A 1048 13.54 -60.47 -28.17
N PRO A 1049 14.75 -59.90 -27.99
CA PRO A 1049 15.36 -59.77 -26.67
C PRO A 1049 14.52 -58.94 -25.68
N PHE A 1050 13.91 -57.84 -26.13
CA PHE A 1050 12.99 -57.05 -25.32
C PHE A 1050 11.75 -57.86 -24.93
N ARG A 1051 11.13 -58.57 -25.89
CA ARG A 1051 9.98 -59.43 -25.62
C ARG A 1051 10.30 -60.47 -24.56
N ASP A 1052 11.42 -61.17 -24.70
CA ASP A 1052 11.79 -62.27 -23.81
C ASP A 1052 12.16 -61.74 -22.41
N ALA A 1053 12.84 -60.59 -22.34
CA ALA A 1053 13.10 -59.89 -21.08
C ALA A 1053 11.81 -59.43 -20.40
N LEU A 1054 10.89 -58.82 -21.14
CA LEU A 1054 9.59 -58.39 -20.61
C LEU A 1054 8.76 -59.59 -20.13
N ALA A 1055 8.77 -60.71 -20.87
CA ALA A 1055 8.09 -61.95 -20.48
C ALA A 1055 8.68 -62.54 -19.19
N SER A 1056 9.99 -62.47 -18.98
CA SER A 1056 10.64 -62.94 -17.75
C SER A 1056 10.24 -62.16 -16.49
N LEU A 1057 9.72 -60.95 -16.66
CA LEU A 1057 9.22 -60.09 -15.58
C LEU A 1057 7.72 -60.34 -15.28
N LEU A 1058 7.06 -61.26 -16.00
CA LEU A 1058 5.67 -61.63 -15.78
C LEU A 1058 5.54 -62.91 -14.93
N PRO A 1059 4.49 -63.01 -14.08
CA PRO A 1059 3.52 -61.97 -13.76
C PRO A 1059 4.13 -60.93 -12.80
N GLY A 1060 3.88 -59.65 -13.03
CA GLY A 1060 4.40 -58.59 -12.16
C GLY A 1060 4.48 -57.21 -12.82
N VAL A 1061 4.60 -57.16 -14.14
CA VAL A 1061 4.61 -55.89 -14.89
C VAL A 1061 3.18 -55.40 -15.14
N ALA A 1062 2.87 -54.22 -14.58
CA ALA A 1062 1.59 -53.54 -14.77
C ALA A 1062 1.53 -52.77 -16.10
N CYS A 1063 2.67 -52.26 -16.57
CA CYS A 1063 2.79 -51.52 -17.82
C CYS A 1063 4.25 -51.50 -18.29
N ALA A 1064 4.46 -51.50 -19.61
CA ALA A 1064 5.74 -51.14 -20.22
C ALA A 1064 5.69 -49.68 -20.67
N VAL A 1065 6.75 -48.92 -20.41
CA VAL A 1065 6.95 -47.59 -21.00
C VAL A 1065 8.16 -47.69 -21.91
N VAL A 1066 7.96 -47.43 -23.18
CA VAL A 1066 8.93 -47.66 -24.24
C VAL A 1066 9.18 -46.35 -24.96
N ASP A 1067 10.43 -46.06 -25.34
CA ASP A 1067 10.70 -44.90 -26.20
C ASP A 1067 9.90 -44.99 -27.50
N GLY A 1068 9.31 -43.87 -27.94
CA GLY A 1068 8.44 -43.84 -29.11
C GLY A 1068 9.17 -44.05 -30.44
N GLN A 1069 10.49 -44.15 -30.45
CA GLN A 1069 11.29 -44.61 -31.60
C GLN A 1069 11.46 -46.14 -31.64
N TRP A 1070 11.10 -46.87 -30.57
CA TRP A 1070 11.10 -48.33 -30.50
C TRP A 1070 9.75 -48.94 -30.93
N TYR A 1071 9.37 -48.74 -32.19
CA TYR A 1071 8.08 -49.23 -32.71
C TYR A 1071 7.95 -50.76 -32.64
N ALA A 1072 9.06 -51.51 -32.77
CA ALA A 1072 9.04 -52.97 -32.69
C ALA A 1072 8.80 -53.47 -31.25
N ALA A 1073 9.41 -52.82 -30.25
CA ALA A 1073 9.22 -53.15 -28.84
C ALA A 1073 7.80 -52.82 -28.34
N LEU A 1074 7.20 -51.73 -28.82
CA LEU A 1074 5.79 -51.42 -28.57
C LEU A 1074 4.86 -52.54 -29.07
N GLY A 1075 5.11 -53.05 -30.28
CA GLY A 1075 4.38 -54.20 -30.83
C GLY A 1075 4.63 -55.50 -30.04
N ALA A 1076 5.85 -55.72 -29.57
CA ALA A 1076 6.20 -56.89 -28.76
C ALA A 1076 5.50 -56.91 -27.40
N ALA A 1077 5.41 -55.76 -26.70
CA ALA A 1077 4.67 -55.64 -25.45
C ALA A 1077 3.17 -55.90 -25.64
N ALA A 1078 2.58 -55.36 -26.72
CA ALA A 1078 1.18 -55.61 -27.05
C ALA A 1078 0.87 -57.10 -27.29
N ARG A 1079 1.76 -57.84 -27.96
CA ARG A 1079 1.61 -59.29 -28.19
C ARG A 1079 1.73 -60.14 -26.91
N LEU A 1080 2.42 -59.64 -25.88
CA LEU A 1080 2.46 -60.26 -24.55
C LEU A 1080 1.25 -59.87 -23.67
N GLY A 1081 0.32 -59.06 -24.19
CA GLY A 1081 -0.82 -58.56 -23.42
C GLY A 1081 -0.45 -57.54 -22.35
N VAL A 1082 0.76 -56.97 -22.42
CA VAL A 1082 1.23 -55.94 -21.47
C VAL A 1082 0.84 -54.57 -22.02
N PRO A 1083 0.10 -53.73 -21.26
CA PRO A 1083 -0.16 -52.35 -21.66
C PRO A 1083 1.16 -51.61 -21.91
N ALA A 1084 1.27 -50.96 -23.06
CA ALA A 1084 2.49 -50.26 -23.46
C ALA A 1084 2.21 -48.78 -23.73
N LEU A 1085 3.00 -47.90 -23.10
CA LEU A 1085 2.97 -46.46 -23.31
C LEU A 1085 4.23 -46.05 -24.06
N ALA A 1086 4.06 -45.24 -25.11
CA ALA A 1086 5.18 -44.67 -25.85
C ALA A 1086 5.59 -43.32 -25.24
N LEU A 1087 6.84 -43.18 -24.78
CA LEU A 1087 7.38 -41.88 -24.39
C LEU A 1087 8.00 -41.19 -25.60
N ARG A 1088 7.49 -40.01 -25.96
CA ARG A 1088 8.06 -39.15 -26.99
C ARG A 1088 8.94 -38.09 -26.33
N THR A 1089 10.19 -38.00 -26.74
CA THR A 1089 11.16 -37.01 -26.25
C THR A 1089 11.30 -35.81 -27.19
N ASP A 1090 10.60 -35.83 -28.33
CA ASP A 1090 10.44 -34.72 -29.25
C ASP A 1090 9.25 -33.81 -28.88
N SER A 1091 9.31 -32.55 -29.32
CA SER A 1091 8.24 -31.58 -29.06
C SER A 1091 6.90 -32.02 -29.66
N ALA A 1092 5.78 -31.58 -29.06
CA ALA A 1092 4.44 -31.85 -29.59
C ALA A 1092 4.26 -31.38 -31.04
N ALA A 1093 4.91 -30.27 -31.43
CA ALA A 1093 4.91 -29.77 -32.80
C ALA A 1093 5.66 -30.73 -33.76
N THR A 1094 6.83 -31.23 -33.35
CA THR A 1094 7.61 -32.21 -34.12
C THR A 1094 6.82 -33.52 -34.26
N PHE A 1095 6.21 -34.00 -33.16
CA PHE A 1095 5.41 -35.22 -33.18
C PHE A 1095 4.18 -35.09 -34.08
N ARG A 1096 3.46 -33.95 -34.02
CA ARG A 1096 2.34 -33.66 -34.92
C ARG A 1096 2.77 -33.65 -36.39
N SER A 1097 3.94 -33.10 -36.70
CA SER A 1097 4.51 -33.12 -38.05
C SER A 1097 4.83 -34.55 -38.52
N MET A 1098 5.37 -35.40 -37.64
CA MET A 1098 5.59 -36.82 -37.95
C MET A 1098 4.27 -37.58 -38.18
N LEU A 1099 3.23 -37.31 -37.38
CA LEU A 1099 1.90 -37.90 -37.58
C LEU A 1099 1.23 -37.44 -38.88
N ALA A 1100 1.51 -36.22 -39.32
CA ALA A 1100 1.03 -35.70 -40.59
C ALA A 1100 1.80 -36.27 -41.80
N PHE A 1101 2.97 -36.88 -41.60
CA PHE A 1101 3.88 -37.29 -42.66
C PHE A 1101 3.25 -38.22 -43.71
N PRO A 1102 2.45 -39.26 -43.36
CA PRO A 1102 1.75 -40.06 -44.36
C PRO A 1102 0.79 -39.23 -45.21
N ARG A 1103 0.03 -38.31 -44.60
CA ARG A 1103 -0.90 -37.42 -45.31
C ARG A 1103 -0.15 -36.45 -46.23
N LEU A 1104 0.99 -35.93 -45.79
CA LEU A 1104 1.83 -35.03 -46.59
C LEU A 1104 2.44 -35.76 -47.79
N ARG A 1105 2.88 -37.00 -47.60
CA ARG A 1105 3.36 -37.87 -48.69
C ARG A 1105 2.23 -38.20 -49.67
N ASP A 1106 1.08 -38.62 -49.16
CA ASP A 1106 -0.06 -39.02 -49.99
C ASP A 1106 -0.65 -37.81 -50.76
N ALA A 1107 -0.53 -36.60 -50.21
CA ALA A 1107 -0.86 -35.35 -50.88
C ALA A 1107 0.24 -34.82 -51.82
N GLY A 1108 1.33 -35.56 -52.00
CA GLY A 1108 2.41 -35.23 -52.95
C GLY A 1108 3.36 -34.12 -52.50
N PHE A 1109 3.30 -33.66 -51.24
CA PHE A 1109 4.24 -32.68 -50.70
C PHE A 1109 5.61 -33.29 -50.37
N ILE A 1110 5.70 -34.62 -50.29
CA ILE A 1110 6.92 -35.36 -49.99
C ILE A 1110 7.06 -36.53 -50.98
N PRO A 1111 8.22 -36.70 -51.66
CA PRO A 1111 9.41 -35.88 -51.56
C PRO A 1111 9.21 -34.49 -52.19
N ILE A 1112 9.89 -33.49 -51.64
CA ILE A 1112 9.84 -32.12 -52.14
C ILE A 1112 10.44 -32.09 -53.55
N GLN A 1113 9.61 -31.78 -54.55
CA GLN A 1113 10.05 -31.74 -55.94
C GLN A 1113 11.11 -30.63 -56.15
N GLY A 1114 12.19 -30.96 -56.86
CA GLY A 1114 13.31 -30.05 -57.14
C GLY A 1114 14.55 -30.25 -56.27
N LYS A 1115 14.53 -31.17 -55.30
CA LYS A 1115 15.72 -31.64 -54.60
C LYS A 1115 15.93 -33.13 -54.87
N ASN A 1116 16.68 -33.44 -55.93
CA ASN A 1116 17.37 -34.73 -55.99
C ASN A 1116 18.63 -34.60 -55.14
N GLY A 1117 18.71 -35.40 -54.08
CA GLY A 1117 19.85 -35.52 -53.19
C GLY A 1117 19.58 -36.65 -52.22
#